data_AF-A0A7J0EZ63-F1
#
_entry.id   AF-A0A7J0EZ63-F1
#
_cell.length_a   1.000
_cell.length_b   1.000
_cell.length_c   1.000
_cell.angle_alpha   90.00
_cell.angle_beta   90.00
_cell.angle_gamma   90.00
#
_symmetry.space_group_name_H-M   'P 1'
#
loop_
_entity.id
_entity.type
_entity.pdbx_description
1 polymer ?
#
loop_
_entity_poly.entity_id
_entity_poly.type
_entity_poly.pdbx_seq_one_letter_code
_entity_poly.pdbx_strand_id
1 'polypeptide(L)'
;MKLSVRVIEGRNIPAMDPNGFSDPYVKLQLGKHKFRTKVVKKCLNPTWCEEFTFKVEDLKEELLVSVLDEDKYLMDDFIGQIKVPVSHVFDAKDKSLGTAWYSLQPKSKKSKNKDCGDILLTISFSQSNSFVDVQRLTDHITPTRKFSDSTIDSPSRFFSSPSRSPSPMKLEVVGSPKEEKFHAQTFAGRLAQMFNKNGDTVSNTSSRTPDLPEVVETDGPEISETNSDEESTSGCFEEMMKAMESRDQGKSLKRGLTYIKGASRLVKATRGIEEQTYLKADGNVFAVFASVSTPDVPYGSSFKVELLYCITPGPELPSGEQSSRLVLSWRMNFLQSTMMKGMIEGGARQGLKENFEQYSNLLSQHVKTVDIKDIASSKEQVLATLQVEPRSDWKLAIRYFSNFTMLSTIFMGIYVLVHIWLATPSIIQGLEFVGLDLPDSIGEVIVCGVLVLQGERALELVSRFMQARAQKGSDHGVKAQGDGWLLTVALIEGSTVAAVDSSGFSDPYVVFTCNGKTRTSSIKFQKSDPQWNEIFEFDAMDEPPSMLDVEVFDFDGPFDEATSLGHTEINFLKANISDLADVWVPLHGKLAQACQSKLHLRIFLDNTRGSNVVKEYLTKMEKEVGKKIRLRSPQTNSAFQKLFGLPPEEFLINDFTCHLKRKMPVQGRLFLSARIIGFHADLFGHKTKFFFLWEDIEDIQVVPPTFIINGLKFHFQSFVSFNVAHRTIMALWKARALSPEQKVQIVEEESEAKNLQSAEEEYETKTLQTEEIGSFLGLGDISMSLVYSSVLSVPMSFCMEIFNGSELERKVSERAGCLNYSHSPWELDKADIYQRQIYYKFDKRISRYRGEVTSTQQRSPLSDRNGWLIEEVMTLHAVPLGDYFNLHLRYQVEDVPSRSTGCNVQVFFGIEWLKNSRHQKRIAKNILSNLEDRLRVMFGFVEKEFALGK
;
A
#
# COMPACT_ATOMS: atom_id res chain seq x y z
N MET A 1 -13.67 14.09 -15.70
CA MET A 1 -14.64 13.19 -15.00
C MET A 1 -14.19 11.74 -15.15
N LYS A 2 -14.92 10.71 -14.67
CA LYS A 2 -14.61 9.29 -14.94
C LYS A 2 -15.62 8.67 -15.92
N LEU A 3 -15.12 7.97 -16.93
CA LEU A 3 -15.90 7.26 -17.96
C LEU A 3 -15.65 5.76 -17.79
N SER A 4 -16.68 5.00 -17.42
CA SER A 4 -16.69 3.54 -17.45
C SER A 4 -17.05 3.04 -18.85
N VAL A 5 -16.29 2.04 -19.32
CA VAL A 5 -16.49 1.32 -20.57
C VAL A 5 -16.45 -0.16 -20.25
N ARG A 6 -17.60 -0.83 -20.32
CA ARG A 6 -17.69 -2.29 -20.20
C ARG A 6 -17.74 -2.94 -21.58
N VAL A 7 -16.80 -3.83 -21.84
CA VAL A 7 -16.70 -4.63 -23.05
C VAL A 7 -17.31 -6.00 -22.76
N ILE A 8 -18.48 -6.29 -23.33
CA ILE A 8 -19.25 -7.49 -22.97
C ILE A 8 -18.90 -8.64 -23.91
N GLU A 9 -19.24 -8.52 -25.19
CA GLU A 9 -19.11 -9.58 -26.19
C GLU A 9 -18.99 -9.01 -27.60
N GLY A 10 -18.49 -9.81 -28.54
CA GLY A 10 -18.49 -9.54 -29.97
C GLY A 10 -19.30 -10.62 -30.70
N ARG A 11 -19.78 -10.31 -31.91
CA ARG A 11 -20.45 -11.30 -32.77
C ARG A 11 -20.11 -11.09 -34.23
N ASN A 12 -20.22 -12.16 -35.01
CA ASN A 12 -19.90 -12.18 -36.45
C ASN A 12 -18.50 -11.60 -36.74
N ILE A 13 -17.54 -11.84 -35.83
CA ILE A 13 -16.15 -11.47 -36.07
C ILE A 13 -15.65 -12.27 -37.28
N PRO A 14 -15.02 -11.65 -38.29
CA PRO A 14 -14.45 -12.38 -39.41
C PRO A 14 -13.28 -13.25 -38.93
N ALA A 15 -13.18 -14.48 -39.45
CA ALA A 15 -12.00 -15.30 -39.26
C ALA A 15 -10.82 -14.69 -40.02
N MET A 16 -9.77 -14.29 -39.31
CA MET A 16 -8.49 -13.86 -39.89
C MET A 16 -7.48 -15.02 -39.92
N ASP A 17 -7.58 -15.91 -38.94
CA ASP A 17 -6.69 -17.05 -38.71
C ASP A 17 -6.92 -18.18 -39.76
N PRO A 18 -5.88 -18.75 -40.40
CA PRO A 18 -6.02 -19.83 -41.40
C PRO A 18 -6.76 -21.08 -40.90
N ASN A 19 -6.97 -21.23 -39.59
CA ASN A 19 -7.76 -22.31 -39.01
C ASN A 19 -9.29 -22.10 -39.06
N GLY A 20 -9.77 -20.95 -39.57
CA GLY A 20 -11.20 -20.65 -39.72
C GLY A 20 -11.85 -20.00 -38.49
N PHE A 21 -11.05 -19.56 -37.52
CA PHE A 21 -11.47 -18.81 -36.35
C PHE A 21 -10.66 -17.49 -36.25
N SER A 22 -10.63 -16.93 -35.04
CA SER A 22 -9.79 -15.82 -34.60
C SER A 22 -9.56 -15.98 -33.09
N ASP A 23 -8.50 -15.37 -32.56
CA ASP A 23 -8.23 -15.15 -31.14
C ASP A 23 -8.53 -13.65 -30.80
N PRO A 24 -9.78 -13.14 -30.91
CA PRO A 24 -10.03 -11.70 -30.84
C PRO A 24 -9.96 -11.10 -29.43
N TYR A 25 -9.58 -9.83 -29.40
CA TYR A 25 -9.56 -8.98 -28.21
C TYR A 25 -9.74 -7.50 -28.57
N VAL A 26 -9.92 -6.63 -27.57
CA VAL A 26 -10.31 -5.24 -27.75
C VAL A 26 -9.28 -4.28 -27.14
N LYS A 27 -8.72 -3.37 -27.94
CA LYS A 27 -7.94 -2.20 -27.50
C LYS A 27 -8.88 -1.01 -27.33
N LEU A 28 -8.87 -0.39 -26.14
CA LEU A 28 -9.61 0.84 -25.83
C LEU A 28 -8.61 2.00 -25.70
N GLN A 29 -8.93 3.16 -26.26
CA GLN A 29 -8.13 4.38 -26.09
C GLN A 29 -9.01 5.61 -25.87
N LEU A 30 -8.65 6.44 -24.88
CA LEU A 30 -9.17 7.80 -24.72
C LEU A 30 -7.99 8.74 -24.43
N GLY A 31 -7.81 9.75 -25.30
CA GLY A 31 -6.67 10.67 -25.19
C GLY A 31 -5.34 9.91 -25.22
N LYS A 32 -4.56 10.05 -24.13
CA LYS A 32 -3.30 9.32 -23.90
C LYS A 32 -3.49 7.94 -23.25
N HIS A 33 -4.62 7.70 -22.57
CA HIS A 33 -4.87 6.47 -21.83
C HIS A 33 -5.30 5.33 -22.76
N LYS A 34 -4.80 4.12 -22.49
CA LYS A 34 -5.09 2.90 -23.26
C LYS A 34 -5.30 1.71 -22.33
N PHE A 35 -6.18 0.80 -22.72
CA PHE A 35 -6.41 -0.50 -22.07
C PHE A 35 -6.62 -1.60 -23.13
N ARG A 36 -6.51 -2.87 -22.72
CA ARG A 36 -6.69 -4.07 -23.55
C ARG A 36 -7.56 -5.08 -22.78
N THR A 37 -8.49 -5.76 -23.45
CA THR A 37 -9.16 -6.95 -22.88
C THR A 37 -8.27 -8.18 -22.96
N LYS A 38 -8.64 -9.22 -22.22
CA LYS A 38 -8.11 -10.57 -22.46
C LYS A 38 -8.48 -11.08 -23.84
N VAL A 39 -7.78 -12.12 -24.25
CA VAL A 39 -7.89 -12.75 -25.57
C VAL A 39 -8.77 -13.99 -25.48
N VAL A 40 -9.78 -14.07 -26.34
CA VAL A 40 -10.76 -15.18 -26.34
C VAL A 40 -10.44 -16.10 -27.52
N LYS A 41 -9.74 -17.20 -27.24
CA LYS A 41 -9.09 -18.00 -28.29
C LYS A 41 -10.07 -18.84 -29.10
N LYS A 42 -9.86 -18.87 -30.43
CA LYS A 42 -10.62 -19.58 -31.47
C LYS A 42 -12.13 -19.35 -31.40
N CYS A 43 -12.54 -18.08 -31.38
CA CYS A 43 -13.93 -17.69 -31.23
C CYS A 43 -14.32 -16.49 -32.12
N LEU A 44 -15.33 -16.68 -32.98
CA LEU A 44 -15.91 -15.62 -33.81
C LEU A 44 -17.07 -14.85 -33.12
N ASN A 45 -17.44 -15.26 -31.91
CA ASN A 45 -18.44 -14.61 -31.07
C ASN A 45 -17.93 -14.52 -29.62
N PRO A 46 -16.84 -13.77 -29.37
CA PRO A 46 -16.12 -13.76 -28.09
C PRO A 46 -16.91 -13.10 -26.97
N THR A 47 -16.71 -13.55 -25.73
CA THR A 47 -17.23 -12.90 -24.52
C THR A 47 -16.07 -12.50 -23.61
N TRP A 48 -15.95 -11.21 -23.32
CA TRP A 48 -14.90 -10.63 -22.46
C TRP A 48 -15.44 -10.27 -21.08
N CYS A 49 -16.59 -9.59 -21.02
CA CYS A 49 -17.26 -9.10 -19.80
C CYS A 49 -16.45 -8.14 -18.89
N GLU A 50 -15.33 -7.59 -19.38
CA GLU A 50 -14.39 -6.72 -18.65
C GLU A 50 -14.85 -5.25 -18.59
N GLU A 51 -14.48 -4.52 -17.53
CA GLU A 51 -14.82 -3.10 -17.32
C GLU A 51 -13.58 -2.24 -17.08
N PHE A 52 -13.49 -1.12 -17.80
CA PHE A 52 -12.36 -0.20 -17.80
C PHE A 52 -12.82 1.21 -17.43
N THR A 53 -12.01 1.97 -16.70
CA THR A 53 -12.35 3.34 -16.29
C THR A 53 -11.31 4.34 -16.75
N PHE A 54 -11.72 5.28 -17.60
CA PHE A 54 -10.91 6.39 -18.08
C PHE A 54 -11.12 7.65 -17.22
N LYS A 55 -10.04 8.43 -17.02
CA LYS A 55 -10.13 9.84 -16.64
C LYS A 55 -10.35 10.65 -17.92
N VAL A 56 -11.47 11.36 -18.00
CA VAL A 56 -11.79 12.30 -19.09
C VAL A 56 -11.21 13.65 -18.75
N GLU A 57 -10.37 14.20 -19.65
CA GLU A 57 -9.71 15.50 -19.49
C GLU A 57 -10.36 16.60 -20.36
N ASP A 58 -10.76 16.30 -21.61
CA ASP A 58 -11.64 17.16 -22.44
C ASP A 58 -12.87 16.36 -22.92
N LEU A 59 -14.05 16.97 -22.95
CA LEU A 59 -15.27 16.37 -23.51
C LEU A 59 -15.23 16.24 -25.04
N LYS A 60 -14.27 16.90 -25.70
CA LYS A 60 -13.98 16.76 -27.14
C LYS A 60 -13.21 15.49 -27.50
N GLU A 61 -12.74 14.72 -26.53
CA GLU A 61 -12.04 13.46 -26.80
C GLU A 61 -12.98 12.41 -27.41
N GLU A 62 -12.44 11.54 -28.29
CA GLU A 62 -13.15 10.37 -28.81
C GLU A 62 -12.64 9.11 -28.11
N LEU A 63 -13.54 8.30 -27.56
CA LEU A 63 -13.24 6.93 -27.18
C LEU A 63 -13.10 6.10 -28.46
N LEU A 64 -11.88 5.63 -28.74
CA LEU A 64 -11.59 4.67 -29.80
C LEU A 64 -11.66 3.26 -29.21
N VAL A 65 -12.46 2.40 -29.85
CA VAL A 65 -12.59 0.98 -29.49
C VAL A 65 -12.23 0.16 -30.72
N SER A 66 -11.18 -0.63 -30.66
CA SER A 66 -10.66 -1.41 -31.79
C SER A 66 -10.60 -2.90 -31.43
N VAL A 67 -11.15 -3.77 -32.28
CA VAL A 67 -11.01 -5.23 -32.19
C VAL A 67 -9.88 -5.67 -33.12
N LEU A 68 -9.01 -6.53 -32.60
CA LEU A 68 -7.89 -7.15 -33.32
C LEU A 68 -7.83 -8.63 -32.98
N ASP A 69 -7.21 -9.40 -33.87
CA ASP A 69 -6.80 -10.78 -33.63
C ASP A 69 -5.46 -10.83 -32.85
N GLU A 70 -5.20 -11.87 -32.06
CA GLU A 70 -3.89 -12.10 -31.41
C GLU A 70 -3.06 -13.13 -32.21
N ASP A 71 -2.29 -12.62 -33.16
CA ASP A 71 -1.30 -13.43 -33.87
C ASP A 71 -0.06 -13.67 -33.01
N LYS A 72 0.12 -14.91 -32.53
CA LYS A 72 1.29 -15.32 -31.71
C LYS A 72 2.67 -15.06 -32.34
N TYR A 73 2.72 -14.90 -33.66
CA TYR A 73 3.94 -14.90 -34.48
C TYR A 73 3.94 -13.80 -35.55
N LEU A 74 2.95 -12.91 -35.55
CA LEU A 74 2.79 -11.79 -36.51
C LEU A 74 2.24 -10.54 -35.80
N MET A 75 1.95 -9.48 -36.56
CA MET A 75 1.40 -8.24 -36.05
C MET A 75 -0.14 -8.29 -36.03
N ASP A 76 -0.72 -8.50 -34.84
CA ASP A 76 -2.16 -8.38 -34.49
C ASP A 76 -3.09 -7.96 -35.66
N ASP A 77 -3.73 -8.92 -36.35
CA ASP A 77 -4.49 -8.56 -37.54
C ASP A 77 -5.74 -7.71 -37.20
N PHE A 78 -5.90 -6.58 -37.90
CA PHE A 78 -6.91 -5.58 -37.53
C PHE A 78 -8.28 -5.96 -38.09
N ILE A 79 -9.23 -6.27 -37.20
CA ILE A 79 -10.59 -6.63 -37.57
C ILE A 79 -11.44 -5.37 -37.83
N GLY A 80 -11.53 -4.44 -36.88
CA GLY A 80 -12.43 -3.29 -36.99
C GLY A 80 -12.39 -2.34 -35.79
N GLN A 81 -12.98 -1.16 -35.92
CA GLN A 81 -13.06 -0.17 -34.82
C GLN A 81 -14.37 0.63 -34.83
N ILE A 82 -14.70 1.24 -33.70
CA ILE A 82 -15.67 2.33 -33.59
C ILE A 82 -15.04 3.54 -32.89
N LYS A 83 -15.65 4.71 -33.10
CA LYS A 83 -15.34 5.95 -32.39
C LYS A 83 -16.58 6.48 -31.72
N VAL A 84 -16.49 6.81 -30.44
CA VAL A 84 -17.60 7.35 -29.63
C VAL A 84 -17.14 8.69 -29.03
N PRO A 85 -17.62 9.83 -29.55
CA PRO A 85 -17.35 11.14 -28.94
C PRO A 85 -17.83 11.18 -27.49
N VAL A 86 -16.98 11.63 -26.58
CA VAL A 86 -17.29 11.64 -25.14
C VAL A 86 -18.41 12.63 -24.80
N SER A 87 -18.55 13.71 -25.58
CA SER A 87 -19.73 14.60 -25.57
C SER A 87 -21.05 13.83 -25.71
N HIS A 88 -21.17 12.89 -26.65
CA HIS A 88 -22.41 12.12 -26.85
C HIS A 88 -22.78 11.27 -25.62
N VAL A 89 -21.78 10.78 -24.87
CA VAL A 89 -22.01 10.08 -23.59
C VAL A 89 -22.43 11.06 -22.48
N PHE A 90 -21.89 12.29 -22.50
CA PHE A 90 -22.15 13.33 -21.50
C PHE A 90 -23.54 13.96 -21.65
N ASP A 91 -23.98 14.17 -22.88
CA ASP A 91 -25.27 14.75 -23.26
C ASP A 91 -26.43 13.73 -23.21
N ALA A 92 -26.10 12.44 -23.10
CA ALA A 92 -27.08 11.37 -22.96
C ALA A 92 -27.88 11.48 -21.64
N LYS A 93 -29.14 11.03 -21.68
CA LYS A 93 -30.17 11.28 -20.65
C LYS A 93 -29.80 10.86 -19.22
N ASP A 94 -28.96 9.83 -19.07
CA ASP A 94 -28.44 9.33 -17.79
C ASP A 94 -26.89 9.35 -17.75
N LYS A 95 -26.28 10.22 -18.56
CA LYS A 95 -24.83 10.25 -18.87
C LYS A 95 -24.26 8.89 -19.28
N SER A 96 -25.08 8.14 -20.02
CA SER A 96 -24.85 6.75 -20.40
C SER A 96 -25.51 6.49 -21.75
N LEU A 97 -24.81 5.77 -22.64
CA LEU A 97 -25.37 5.25 -23.88
C LEU A 97 -26.13 3.92 -23.67
N GLY A 98 -26.20 3.43 -22.43
CA GLY A 98 -26.72 2.12 -22.10
C GLY A 98 -25.83 0.98 -22.63
N THR A 99 -26.38 -0.23 -22.64
CA THR A 99 -25.74 -1.41 -23.26
C THR A 99 -26.28 -1.56 -24.68
N ALA A 100 -25.42 -1.44 -25.68
CA ALA A 100 -25.81 -1.42 -27.10
C ALA A 100 -24.80 -2.14 -28.00
N TRP A 101 -25.29 -2.68 -29.11
CA TRP A 101 -24.46 -3.22 -30.19
C TRP A 101 -23.96 -2.09 -31.10
N TYR A 102 -22.68 -2.13 -31.44
CA TYR A 102 -22.02 -1.17 -32.33
C TYR A 102 -21.33 -1.93 -33.47
N SER A 103 -21.69 -1.63 -34.72
CA SER A 103 -21.09 -2.28 -35.90
C SER A 103 -19.69 -1.74 -36.18
N LEU A 104 -18.70 -2.63 -36.16
CA LEU A 104 -17.29 -2.28 -36.31
C LEU A 104 -17.01 -1.79 -37.74
N GLN A 105 -16.09 -0.83 -37.86
CA GLN A 105 -15.74 -0.19 -39.13
C GLN A 105 -14.28 -0.50 -39.53
N PRO A 106 -14.00 -0.76 -40.81
CA PRO A 106 -12.64 -1.01 -41.26
C PRO A 106 -11.77 0.25 -41.18
N LYS A 107 -10.47 0.08 -40.93
CA LYS A 107 -9.46 1.15 -40.75
C LYS A 107 -9.35 2.12 -41.93
N SER A 108 -9.82 1.71 -43.11
CA SER A 108 -9.85 2.50 -44.35
C SER A 108 -10.94 2.01 -45.29
N LYS A 109 -11.53 2.92 -46.07
CA LYS A 109 -12.49 2.61 -47.16
C LYS A 109 -11.91 1.74 -48.29
N LYS A 110 -10.61 1.44 -48.26
CA LYS A 110 -9.89 0.54 -49.19
C LYS A 110 -9.56 -0.84 -48.59
N SER A 111 -10.09 -1.18 -47.40
CA SER A 111 -9.91 -2.51 -46.80
C SER A 111 -10.43 -3.64 -47.71
N LYS A 112 -9.76 -4.80 -47.66
CA LYS A 112 -10.23 -6.03 -48.32
C LYS A 112 -11.43 -6.62 -47.59
N ASN A 113 -11.35 -6.76 -46.26
CA ASN A 113 -12.50 -7.11 -45.43
C ASN A 113 -13.44 -5.91 -45.27
N LYS A 114 -14.72 -6.13 -45.59
CA LYS A 114 -15.83 -5.19 -45.42
C LYS A 114 -16.77 -5.59 -44.29
N ASP A 115 -16.75 -6.87 -43.91
CA ASP A 115 -17.36 -7.33 -42.67
C ASP A 115 -16.30 -7.25 -41.56
N CYS A 116 -16.74 -6.79 -40.40
CA CYS A 116 -15.93 -6.55 -39.22
C CYS A 116 -16.63 -7.03 -37.94
N GLY A 117 -17.87 -7.56 -38.04
CA GLY A 117 -18.71 -7.91 -36.91
C GLY A 117 -19.32 -6.73 -36.14
N ASP A 118 -20.02 -7.04 -35.06
CA ASP A 118 -20.51 -6.07 -34.07
C ASP A 118 -19.87 -6.31 -32.69
N ILE A 119 -19.80 -5.26 -31.87
CA ILE A 119 -19.37 -5.33 -30.47
C ILE A 119 -20.46 -4.79 -29.51
N LEU A 120 -20.72 -5.50 -28.42
CA LEU A 120 -21.65 -5.12 -27.35
C LEU A 120 -20.91 -4.39 -26.24
N LEU A 121 -21.23 -3.10 -26.05
CA LEU A 121 -20.58 -2.23 -25.08
C LEU A 121 -21.59 -1.55 -24.16
N THR A 122 -21.19 -1.30 -22.91
CA THR A 122 -21.83 -0.33 -22.03
C THR A 122 -20.89 0.86 -21.83
N ILE A 123 -21.32 2.07 -22.14
CA ILE A 123 -20.48 3.29 -22.05
C ILE A 123 -21.21 4.34 -21.20
N SER A 124 -20.61 4.75 -20.07
CA SER A 124 -21.26 5.66 -19.11
C SER A 124 -20.28 6.47 -18.27
N PHE A 125 -20.67 7.66 -17.81
CA PHE A 125 -19.92 8.39 -16.79
C PHE A 125 -20.19 7.83 -15.40
N SER A 126 -19.15 7.32 -14.73
CA SER A 126 -19.25 6.84 -13.36
C SER A 126 -19.28 8.01 -12.38
N GLN A 127 -20.50 8.43 -12.00
CA GLN A 127 -20.70 9.03 -10.68
C GLN A 127 -20.49 7.94 -9.62
N SER A 128 -19.91 8.29 -8.47
CA SER A 128 -19.54 7.31 -7.46
C SER A 128 -20.76 6.65 -6.80
N ASN A 129 -20.97 5.36 -7.14
CA ASN A 129 -21.53 4.34 -6.25
C ASN A 129 -21.34 2.91 -6.78
N SER A 130 -20.71 2.06 -5.97
CA SER A 130 -20.98 0.62 -5.76
C SER A 130 -21.29 -0.31 -6.95
N PHE A 131 -20.33 -1.20 -7.24
CA PHE A 131 -20.49 -2.49 -7.93
C PHE A 131 -21.41 -3.45 -7.12
N VAL A 132 -22.27 -4.22 -7.79
CA VAL A 132 -22.97 -5.42 -7.24
C VAL A 132 -23.17 -6.43 -8.39
N ASP A 133 -22.95 -7.72 -8.09
CA ASP A 133 -22.83 -8.81 -9.07
C ASP A 133 -24.08 -9.22 -9.87
N VAL A 134 -23.80 -9.82 -11.02
CA VAL A 134 -24.76 -10.61 -11.81
C VAL A 134 -24.88 -12.02 -11.21
N GLN A 135 -25.85 -12.22 -10.32
CA GLN A 135 -26.16 -13.55 -9.76
C GLN A 135 -27.66 -13.84 -9.62
N ARG A 136 -28.41 -13.75 -10.73
CA ARG A 136 -29.77 -14.32 -10.86
C ARG A 136 -30.08 -14.79 -12.28
N LEU A 137 -29.75 -16.06 -12.59
CA LEU A 137 -30.36 -16.75 -13.73
C LEU A 137 -30.26 -18.31 -13.67
N THR A 138 -30.61 -18.94 -12.55
CA THR A 138 -31.04 -20.35 -12.49
C THR A 138 -31.84 -20.64 -11.23
N ASP A 139 -33.13 -20.29 -11.24
CA ASP A 139 -34.15 -20.91 -10.38
C ASP A 139 -35.15 -21.59 -11.31
N HIS A 140 -35.21 -22.93 -11.29
CA HIS A 140 -36.36 -23.79 -11.59
C HIS A 140 -35.92 -25.26 -11.75
N ILE A 141 -36.03 -26.04 -10.67
CA ILE A 141 -36.61 -27.40 -10.64
C ILE A 141 -36.63 -27.92 -9.19
N THR A 142 -37.73 -28.54 -8.80
CA THR A 142 -38.00 -29.24 -7.53
C THR A 142 -39.30 -30.05 -7.71
N PRO A 143 -39.69 -30.99 -6.83
CA PRO A 143 -38.94 -31.67 -5.75
C PRO A 143 -39.13 -33.22 -5.74
N THR A 144 -38.36 -33.94 -4.91
CA THR A 144 -38.81 -35.27 -4.39
C THR A 144 -38.29 -35.58 -2.98
N ARG A 145 -39.07 -36.37 -2.21
CA ARG A 145 -38.95 -36.61 -0.75
C ARG A 145 -38.17 -37.87 -0.36
N LYS A 146 -37.53 -37.85 0.83
CA LYS A 146 -37.73 -38.72 2.04
C LYS A 146 -36.61 -38.39 3.08
N PHE A 147 -36.85 -38.24 4.40
CA PHE A 147 -37.08 -39.26 5.46
C PHE A 147 -36.03 -40.40 5.47
N SER A 148 -35.40 -40.85 6.58
CA SER A 148 -35.56 -40.65 8.05
C SER A 148 -34.22 -41.06 8.76
N ASP A 149 -33.69 -40.38 9.79
CA ASP A 149 -33.92 -40.49 11.27
C ASP A 149 -33.01 -41.49 12.06
N SER A 150 -32.76 -41.18 13.35
CA SER A 150 -32.37 -42.01 14.52
C SER A 150 -31.01 -42.77 14.66
N THR A 151 -30.12 -42.22 15.50
CA THR A 151 -29.50 -42.79 16.76
C THR A 151 -28.41 -43.91 16.81
N ILE A 152 -27.48 -43.73 17.78
CA ILE A 152 -26.64 -44.73 18.55
C ILE A 152 -25.48 -45.37 17.74
N ASP A 153 -24.22 -45.48 18.23
CA ASP A 153 -23.76 -46.02 19.53
C ASP A 153 -22.40 -45.45 20.07
N SER A 154 -21.96 -45.90 21.26
CA SER A 154 -20.65 -45.65 21.91
C SER A 154 -20.44 -46.63 23.09
N PRO A 155 -19.20 -47.06 23.47
CA PRO A 155 -18.63 -46.51 24.73
C PRO A 155 -17.09 -46.61 24.99
N SER A 156 -16.52 -45.54 25.59
CA SER A 156 -15.56 -45.57 26.74
C SER A 156 -14.07 -45.99 26.48
N ARG A 157 -13.05 -45.76 27.36
CA ARG A 157 -13.00 -45.50 28.83
C ARG A 157 -11.89 -44.53 29.33
N PHE A 158 -12.30 -43.57 30.19
CA PHE A 158 -11.80 -43.28 31.57
C PHE A 158 -10.36 -42.74 31.80
N PHE A 159 -10.20 -41.50 32.32
CA PHE A 159 -9.96 -41.10 33.75
C PHE A 159 -8.46 -40.99 34.15
N SER A 160 -8.01 -40.14 35.09
CA SER A 160 -8.62 -39.02 35.86
C SER A 160 -7.54 -38.16 36.54
N SER A 161 -7.80 -36.86 36.79
CA SER A 161 -6.97 -36.00 37.66
C SER A 161 -7.31 -36.18 39.16
N PRO A 162 -6.51 -35.63 40.09
CA PRO A 162 -6.97 -34.41 40.77
C PRO A 162 -5.85 -33.40 41.14
N SER A 163 -6.26 -32.27 41.74
CA SER A 163 -5.42 -31.10 42.09
C SER A 163 -5.38 -30.80 43.59
N ARG A 164 -4.32 -30.13 44.09
CA ARG A 164 -4.42 -29.08 45.13
C ARG A 164 -3.12 -28.30 45.37
N SER A 165 -3.26 -27.05 45.80
CA SER A 165 -2.22 -26.19 46.39
C SER A 165 -2.31 -26.17 47.93
N PRO A 166 -1.26 -25.70 48.63
CA PRO A 166 -1.46 -24.50 49.46
C PRO A 166 -0.21 -23.56 49.59
N SER A 167 -0.39 -22.43 50.27
CA SER A 167 0.61 -21.46 50.78
C SER A 167 -0.06 -20.61 51.89
N PRO A 168 0.57 -19.61 52.59
CA PRO A 168 1.96 -19.12 52.59
C PRO A 168 2.55 -18.90 54.02
N MET A 169 3.79 -18.36 54.16
CA MET A 169 4.19 -17.25 55.08
C MET A 169 5.73 -17.02 55.21
N LYS A 170 6.15 -15.74 55.29
CA LYS A 170 7.25 -15.04 56.07
C LYS A 170 8.56 -15.79 56.48
N LEU A 171 9.76 -15.17 56.63
CA LEU A 171 10.18 -13.75 56.77
C LEU A 171 11.68 -13.53 56.39
N GLU A 172 12.05 -12.28 56.10
CA GLU A 172 13.38 -11.63 56.28
C GLU A 172 14.59 -11.83 55.34
N VAL A 173 15.64 -11.04 55.62
CA VAL A 173 16.59 -10.39 54.68
C VAL A 173 18.05 -10.76 55.01
N VAL A 174 18.94 -10.83 54.01
CA VAL A 174 20.33 -10.28 54.01
C VAL A 174 21.12 -10.74 52.76
N GLY A 175 22.02 -9.87 52.26
CA GLY A 175 23.29 -10.30 51.67
C GLY A 175 23.41 -10.32 50.14
N SER A 176 24.00 -9.26 49.56
CA SER A 176 24.56 -9.26 48.20
C SER A 176 26.01 -9.76 48.19
N PRO A 177 26.37 -10.81 47.44
CA PRO A 177 27.77 -11.16 47.15
C PRO A 177 28.41 -10.14 46.19
N LYS A 178 29.74 -10.04 46.22
CA LYS A 178 30.53 -9.19 45.31
C LYS A 178 30.90 -9.98 44.05
N GLU A 179 31.08 -9.28 42.92
CA GLU A 179 31.69 -9.88 41.73
C GLU A 179 33.21 -10.03 41.90
N GLU A 180 33.74 -11.23 41.65
CA GLU A 180 35.18 -11.48 41.54
C GLU A 180 35.59 -11.57 40.06
N LYS A 181 36.61 -10.79 39.66
CA LYS A 181 37.09 -10.74 38.27
C LYS A 181 37.91 -11.99 37.90
N PHE A 182 37.32 -12.92 37.16
CA PHE A 182 38.07 -13.94 36.42
C PHE A 182 38.45 -13.44 35.02
N HIS A 183 39.75 -13.44 34.70
CA HIS A 183 40.27 -13.07 33.38
C HIS A 183 40.27 -14.28 32.42
N ALA A 184 39.34 -14.30 31.47
CA ALA A 184 39.46 -15.14 30.27
C ALA A 184 40.13 -14.32 29.15
N GLN A 185 41.36 -14.67 28.76
CA GLN A 185 42.09 -13.96 27.70
C GLN A 185 41.61 -14.34 26.29
N THR A 186 40.54 -13.69 25.82
CA THR A 186 40.14 -13.71 24.41
C THR A 186 41.09 -12.86 23.55
N PHE A 187 41.02 -13.01 22.22
CA PHE A 187 41.75 -12.13 21.28
C PHE A 187 41.44 -10.64 21.50
N ALA A 188 40.18 -10.31 21.76
CA ALA A 188 39.72 -8.98 22.16
C ALA A 188 40.48 -8.41 23.38
N GLY A 189 40.68 -9.23 24.42
CA GLY A 189 41.48 -8.85 25.59
C GLY A 189 42.96 -8.62 25.28
N ARG A 190 43.52 -9.32 24.28
CA ARG A 190 44.91 -9.12 23.83
C ARG A 190 45.09 -7.86 22.98
N LEU A 191 44.11 -7.51 22.14
CA LEU A 191 44.10 -6.22 21.43
C LEU A 191 44.09 -5.05 22.43
N ALA A 192 43.26 -5.10 23.47
CA ALA A 192 43.26 -4.10 24.54
C ALA A 192 44.60 -4.04 25.35
N GLN A 193 45.34 -5.14 25.44
CA GLN A 193 46.68 -5.17 26.04
C GLN A 193 47.76 -4.58 25.12
N MET A 194 47.63 -4.69 23.79
CA MET A 194 48.60 -4.11 22.85
C MET A 194 48.66 -2.57 22.94
N PHE A 195 47.52 -1.90 23.15
CA PHE A 195 47.46 -0.46 23.36
C PHE A 195 47.97 0.00 24.74
N ASN A 196 48.13 -0.92 25.70
CA ASN A 196 48.54 -0.62 27.08
C ASN A 196 50.06 -0.78 27.34
N LYS A 197 50.90 -0.94 26.30
CA LYS A 197 52.35 -1.15 26.46
C LYS A 197 53.22 -0.16 25.68
N ASN A 198 53.48 0.99 26.29
CA ASN A 198 54.68 1.81 26.05
C ASN A 198 55.27 2.21 27.41
N GLY A 199 56.56 1.92 27.63
CA GLY A 199 57.19 2.05 28.95
C GLY A 199 58.48 1.25 29.10
N ASP A 200 59.53 1.75 28.43
CA ASP A 200 60.97 1.63 28.72
C ASP A 200 61.75 0.28 28.72
N THR A 201 63.01 0.47 28.28
CA THR A 201 64.25 -0.30 28.55
C THR A 201 64.67 -1.40 27.57
N VAL A 202 65.95 -1.28 27.15
CA VAL A 202 66.68 -2.16 26.22
C VAL A 202 67.59 -3.12 26.99
N SER A 203 67.72 -4.37 26.52
CA SER A 203 68.94 -5.17 26.72
C SER A 203 69.11 -6.26 25.65
N ASN A 204 70.36 -6.59 25.33
CA ASN A 204 70.73 -7.57 24.30
C ASN A 204 70.82 -9.00 24.86
N THR A 205 70.50 -10.00 24.04
CA THR A 205 71.31 -11.25 23.95
C THR A 205 71.00 -11.98 22.64
N SER A 206 71.76 -13.03 22.31
CA SER A 206 71.92 -13.48 20.91
C SER A 206 71.77 -15.00 20.70
N SER A 207 71.64 -15.34 19.41
CA SER A 207 72.23 -16.49 18.72
C SER A 207 71.35 -17.68 18.29
N ARG A 208 71.71 -18.19 17.08
CA ARG A 208 71.55 -19.54 16.52
C ARG A 208 70.16 -20.01 16.03
N THR A 209 70.08 -20.10 14.69
CA THR A 209 69.43 -21.18 13.94
C THR A 209 70.04 -22.55 14.30
N PRO A 210 69.34 -23.68 14.04
CA PRO A 210 69.45 -24.36 12.74
C PRO A 210 68.14 -24.89 12.11
N ASP A 211 68.14 -24.86 10.77
CA ASP A 211 67.78 -25.92 9.81
C ASP A 211 66.35 -26.48 9.61
N LEU A 212 66.10 -26.83 8.34
CA LEU A 212 64.96 -27.56 7.76
C LEU A 212 65.24 -29.08 7.73
N PRO A 213 64.25 -29.92 7.36
CA PRO A 213 64.33 -30.48 6.01
C PRO A 213 63.01 -30.62 5.23
N GLU A 214 63.20 -30.71 3.91
CA GLU A 214 62.33 -31.18 2.82
C GLU A 214 61.92 -32.68 2.97
N VAL A 215 61.07 -33.30 2.13
CA VAL A 215 60.37 -32.83 0.90
C VAL A 215 58.83 -32.85 1.12
N VAL A 216 57.87 -33.53 0.43
CA VAL A 216 57.79 -34.50 -0.70
C VAL A 216 56.43 -34.29 -1.41
N GLU A 217 56.36 -34.46 -2.74
CA GLU A 217 55.11 -34.49 -3.53
C GLU A 217 54.88 -35.89 -4.14
N THR A 218 53.62 -36.27 -4.42
CA THR A 218 53.28 -37.35 -5.39
C THR A 218 51.82 -37.28 -5.87
N ASP A 219 51.57 -37.83 -7.07
CA ASP A 219 50.39 -37.63 -7.92
C ASP A 219 49.05 -38.27 -7.49
N GLY A 220 47.98 -37.95 -8.23
CA GLY A 220 46.65 -38.60 -8.20
C GLY A 220 46.56 -39.89 -9.06
N PRO A 221 45.40 -40.26 -9.68
CA PRO A 221 44.27 -39.39 -10.06
C PRO A 221 42.83 -40.02 -9.97
N GLU A 222 41.85 -39.27 -10.53
CA GLU A 222 40.54 -39.65 -11.13
C GLU A 222 39.30 -40.20 -10.34
N ILE A 223 38.27 -39.35 -10.33
CA ILE A 223 36.85 -39.56 -10.77
C ILE A 223 35.91 -40.56 -10.04
N SER A 224 34.83 -40.03 -9.46
CA SER A 224 33.42 -40.44 -9.73
C SER A 224 32.42 -39.41 -9.16
N GLU A 225 31.19 -39.37 -9.70
CA GLU A 225 30.23 -38.25 -9.52
C GLU A 225 29.03 -38.58 -8.61
N THR A 226 28.52 -37.54 -7.92
CA THR A 226 27.10 -37.05 -7.85
C THR A 226 26.60 -36.64 -6.46
N ASN A 227 26.04 -35.41 -6.39
CA ASN A 227 24.99 -34.87 -5.49
C ASN A 227 25.22 -34.97 -3.95
N SER A 228 24.98 -33.94 -3.12
CA SER A 228 23.89 -32.94 -3.19
C SER A 228 24.18 -31.65 -2.38
N ASP A 229 23.57 -30.54 -2.82
CA ASP A 229 23.05 -29.38 -2.07
C ASP A 229 23.56 -29.07 -0.63
N GLU A 230 24.22 -27.91 -0.45
CA GLU A 230 23.94 -26.86 0.56
C GLU A 230 25.07 -25.79 0.60
N GLU A 231 24.99 -24.71 -0.19
CA GLU A 231 25.96 -23.59 -0.04
C GLU A 231 25.36 -22.22 -0.42
N SER A 232 24.99 -21.41 0.58
CA SER A 232 24.36 -20.08 0.35
C SER A 232 24.65 -19.03 1.44
N THR A 233 25.90 -18.96 1.92
CA THR A 233 26.45 -17.82 2.69
C THR A 233 27.91 -17.47 2.35
N SER A 234 28.54 -18.19 1.41
CA SER A 234 29.98 -18.09 1.11
C SER A 234 30.37 -16.74 0.49
N GLY A 235 29.75 -16.38 -0.65
CA GLY A 235 30.21 -15.35 -1.60
C GLY A 235 30.99 -14.16 -1.02
N CYS A 236 30.32 -13.25 -0.32
CA CYS A 236 30.94 -12.03 0.22
C CYS A 236 32.12 -12.31 1.19
N PHE A 237 32.06 -13.39 1.99
CA PHE A 237 33.16 -13.77 2.89
C PHE A 237 34.31 -14.39 2.09
N GLU A 238 34.00 -15.25 1.12
CA GLU A 238 34.97 -15.89 0.22
C GLU A 238 35.74 -14.87 -0.63
N GLU A 239 35.06 -13.85 -1.14
CA GLU A 239 35.66 -12.76 -1.90
C GLU A 239 36.55 -11.89 -1.01
N MET A 240 36.12 -11.58 0.21
CA MET A 240 36.93 -10.78 1.14
C MET A 240 38.16 -11.54 1.66
N MET A 241 38.06 -12.87 1.83
CA MET A 241 39.21 -13.75 2.06
C MET A 241 40.18 -13.73 0.87
N LYS A 242 39.69 -14.07 -0.34
CA LYS A 242 40.50 -14.13 -1.57
C LYS A 242 41.16 -12.77 -1.91
N ALA A 243 40.48 -11.65 -1.66
CA ALA A 243 41.02 -10.31 -1.88
C ALA A 243 42.16 -9.93 -0.91
N MET A 244 42.20 -10.53 0.29
CA MET A 244 43.28 -10.34 1.27
C MET A 244 44.42 -11.32 1.04
N GLU A 245 44.13 -12.57 0.68
CA GLU A 245 45.13 -13.62 0.42
C GLU A 245 45.91 -13.40 -0.89
N SER A 246 45.24 -12.92 -1.96
CA SER A 246 45.84 -12.76 -3.30
C SER A 246 46.89 -11.64 -3.44
N ARG A 247 47.31 -11.00 -2.34
CA ARG A 247 48.19 -9.81 -2.35
C ARG A 247 49.45 -9.90 -1.49
N ASP A 248 49.73 -11.04 -0.85
CA ASP A 248 50.95 -11.24 -0.08
C ASP A 248 51.54 -12.65 -0.35
N GLN A 249 52.85 -12.73 -0.58
CA GLN A 249 53.58 -14.00 -0.79
C GLN A 249 54.33 -14.46 0.48
N GLY A 250 53.99 -13.89 1.64
CA GLY A 250 54.51 -14.26 2.96
C GLY A 250 53.92 -15.54 3.55
N LYS A 251 54.67 -16.19 4.46
CA LYS A 251 54.17 -17.31 5.27
C LYS A 251 53.13 -16.80 6.27
N SER A 252 51.87 -17.20 6.11
CA SER A 252 50.78 -16.79 7.01
C SER A 252 51.02 -17.28 8.45
N LEU A 253 50.97 -16.36 9.41
CA LEU A 253 51.23 -16.67 10.81
C LEU A 253 49.97 -17.27 11.47
N LYS A 254 50.08 -18.51 11.92
CA LYS A 254 49.00 -19.22 12.62
C LYS A 254 49.23 -19.33 14.13
N ARG A 255 48.16 -19.33 14.91
CA ARG A 255 48.20 -19.68 16.35
C ARG A 255 46.91 -20.39 16.80
N GLY A 256 47.05 -21.42 17.61
CA GLY A 256 45.95 -22.02 18.35
C GLY A 256 45.77 -21.34 19.71
N LEU A 257 44.51 -21.12 20.11
CA LEU A 257 44.11 -20.77 21.47
C LEU A 257 43.15 -21.84 22.00
N THR A 258 43.11 -22.00 23.30
CA THR A 258 42.08 -22.78 24.00
C THR A 258 41.72 -22.06 25.29
N TYR A 259 40.43 -21.86 25.51
CA TYR A 259 39.91 -21.11 26.66
C TYR A 259 38.65 -21.78 27.20
N ILE A 260 38.31 -21.49 28.47
CA ILE A 260 37.05 -21.91 29.06
C ILE A 260 36.09 -20.73 28.98
N LYS A 261 34.99 -20.89 28.24
CA LYS A 261 33.86 -19.95 28.28
C LYS A 261 33.09 -20.16 29.58
N GLY A 262 32.81 -19.09 30.30
CA GLY A 262 32.08 -19.13 31.58
C GLY A 262 30.68 -19.74 31.44
N ALA A 263 30.18 -20.34 32.52
CA ALA A 263 28.84 -20.91 32.55
C ALA A 263 27.76 -19.82 32.38
N SER A 264 26.72 -20.12 31.61
CA SER A 264 25.53 -19.29 31.43
C SER A 264 24.32 -19.94 32.10
N ARG A 265 23.16 -19.25 32.09
CA ARG A 265 21.92 -19.77 32.67
C ARG A 265 21.38 -21.05 32.01
N LEU A 266 21.93 -21.46 30.86
CA LEU A 266 21.49 -22.63 30.07
C LEU A 266 22.64 -23.56 29.65
N VAL A 267 23.90 -23.15 29.76
CA VAL A 267 25.06 -23.91 29.29
C VAL A 267 26.15 -23.89 30.37
N LYS A 268 26.73 -25.05 30.69
CA LYS A 268 27.85 -25.16 31.64
C LYS A 268 29.10 -24.44 31.11
N ALA A 269 30.10 -24.25 31.97
CA ALA A 269 31.41 -23.78 31.49
C ALA A 269 31.99 -24.80 30.49
N THR A 270 32.46 -24.31 29.35
CA THR A 270 32.74 -25.15 28.16
C THR A 270 34.02 -24.70 27.45
N ARG A 271 34.76 -25.65 26.88
CA ARG A 271 36.03 -25.36 26.17
C ARG A 271 35.76 -24.80 24.77
N GLY A 272 36.25 -23.59 24.53
CA GLY A 272 36.42 -23.04 23.19
C GLY A 272 37.84 -23.32 22.70
N ILE A 273 37.96 -23.76 21.46
CA ILE A 273 39.22 -23.92 20.71
C ILE A 273 39.15 -22.95 19.54
N GLU A 274 40.15 -22.10 19.38
CA GLU A 274 40.17 -21.01 18.38
C GLU A 274 41.50 -21.07 17.62
N GLU A 275 41.45 -21.43 16.34
CA GLU A 275 42.61 -21.32 15.44
C GLU A 275 42.56 -19.96 14.73
N GLN A 276 43.61 -19.15 14.86
CA GLN A 276 43.72 -17.86 14.20
C GLN A 276 44.82 -17.88 13.13
N THR A 277 44.52 -17.31 11.97
CA THR A 277 45.45 -17.09 10.87
C THR A 277 45.53 -15.59 10.59
N TYR A 278 46.72 -15.02 10.70
CA TYR A 278 47.00 -13.65 10.26
C TYR A 278 47.14 -13.67 8.74
N LEU A 279 46.17 -13.11 8.03
CA LEU A 279 46.11 -13.04 6.57
C LEU A 279 46.89 -11.83 6.03
N LYS A 280 46.89 -10.71 6.76
CA LYS A 280 47.57 -9.48 6.37
C LYS A 280 47.96 -8.65 7.59
N ALA A 281 49.14 -8.01 7.56
CA ALA A 281 49.64 -7.16 8.64
C ALA A 281 50.66 -6.12 8.11
N ASP A 282 50.27 -5.30 7.12
CA ASP A 282 51.17 -4.37 6.41
C ASP A 282 51.37 -3.00 7.11
N GLY A 283 51.08 -2.93 8.41
CA GLY A 283 51.15 -1.71 9.22
C GLY A 283 49.92 -0.81 9.12
N ASN A 284 49.25 -0.78 7.96
CA ASN A 284 48.02 -0.01 7.75
C ASN A 284 46.76 -0.87 7.83
N VAL A 285 46.85 -2.14 7.38
CA VAL A 285 45.75 -3.11 7.35
C VAL A 285 46.16 -4.37 8.09
N PHE A 286 45.33 -4.76 9.07
CA PHE A 286 45.49 -6.01 9.81
C PHE A 286 44.24 -6.88 9.60
N ALA A 287 44.42 -8.03 8.94
CA ALA A 287 43.37 -9.01 8.70
C ALA A 287 43.69 -10.32 9.44
N VAL A 288 42.81 -10.75 10.33
CA VAL A 288 42.95 -11.98 11.12
C VAL A 288 41.68 -12.82 10.96
N PHE A 289 41.81 -13.97 10.32
CA PHE A 289 40.79 -15.02 10.31
C PHE A 289 40.87 -15.83 11.60
N ALA A 290 39.73 -16.23 12.15
CA ALA A 290 39.63 -17.09 13.33
C ALA A 290 38.51 -18.13 13.18
N SER A 291 38.85 -19.41 13.32
CA SER A 291 37.90 -20.53 13.29
C SER A 291 37.73 -21.07 14.71
N VAL A 292 36.53 -20.92 15.27
CA VAL A 292 36.18 -21.27 16.65
C VAL A 292 35.33 -22.54 16.68
N SER A 293 35.77 -23.52 17.47
CA SER A 293 35.07 -24.79 17.74
C SER A 293 34.74 -24.89 19.23
N THR A 294 33.52 -25.30 19.57
CA THR A 294 33.07 -25.46 20.98
C THR A 294 32.49 -26.85 21.22
N PRO A 295 33.30 -27.92 21.14
CA PRO A 295 32.81 -29.31 21.10
C PRO A 295 32.03 -29.76 22.34
N ASP A 296 32.18 -29.05 23.47
CA ASP A 296 31.50 -29.39 24.73
C ASP A 296 30.05 -28.87 24.84
N VAL A 297 29.55 -28.05 23.88
CA VAL A 297 28.15 -27.58 23.88
C VAL A 297 27.23 -28.56 23.13
N PRO A 298 25.90 -28.58 23.39
CA PRO A 298 24.95 -29.33 22.58
C PRO A 298 25.08 -28.95 21.09
N TYR A 299 25.23 -29.96 20.21
CA TYR A 299 25.55 -29.81 18.79
C TYR A 299 26.89 -29.12 18.46
N GLY A 300 27.76 -28.89 19.45
CA GLY A 300 29.04 -28.17 19.29
C GLY A 300 30.10 -28.84 18.39
N SER A 301 29.81 -30.05 17.90
CA SER A 301 30.59 -30.78 16.89
C SER A 301 30.02 -30.66 15.47
N SER A 302 28.76 -30.22 15.30
CA SER A 302 28.11 -30.10 13.98
C SER A 302 28.37 -28.76 13.30
N PHE A 303 29.11 -27.84 13.94
CA PHE A 303 29.41 -26.52 13.41
C PHE A 303 30.73 -25.94 13.92
N LYS A 304 31.25 -24.95 13.19
CA LYS A 304 32.29 -24.00 13.60
C LYS A 304 31.80 -22.57 13.36
N VAL A 305 32.26 -21.64 14.20
CA VAL A 305 32.05 -20.20 13.97
C VAL A 305 33.32 -19.64 13.32
N GLU A 306 33.21 -19.12 12.12
CA GLU A 306 34.31 -18.48 11.41
C GLU A 306 34.17 -16.97 11.49
N LEU A 307 35.28 -16.28 11.75
CA LEU A 307 35.36 -14.86 12.06
C LEU A 307 36.48 -14.24 11.24
N LEU A 308 36.27 -13.03 10.72
CA LEU A 308 37.28 -12.24 10.04
C LEU A 308 37.32 -10.84 10.65
N TYR A 309 38.42 -10.56 11.34
CA TYR A 309 38.74 -9.29 11.97
C TYR A 309 39.57 -8.45 10.98
N CYS A 310 39.03 -7.33 10.51
CA CYS A 310 39.73 -6.41 9.61
C CYS A 310 39.88 -5.03 10.27
N ILE A 311 41.10 -4.65 10.65
CA ILE A 311 41.45 -3.27 11.02
C ILE A 311 42.02 -2.59 9.78
N THR A 312 41.53 -1.39 9.49
CA THR A 312 41.89 -0.55 8.33
C THR A 312 41.99 0.92 8.78
N PRO A 313 42.63 1.81 8.00
CA PRO A 313 42.55 3.24 8.26
C PRO A 313 41.09 3.72 8.17
N GLY A 314 40.66 4.54 9.12
CA GLY A 314 39.34 5.17 9.11
C GLY A 314 39.35 6.49 8.33
N PRO A 315 38.18 7.17 8.22
CA PRO A 315 38.12 8.51 7.64
C PRO A 315 38.94 9.52 8.46
N GLU A 316 39.49 10.52 7.79
CA GLU A 316 40.09 11.68 8.47
C GLU A 316 38.99 12.46 9.21
N LEU A 317 39.20 12.74 10.49
CA LEU A 317 38.24 13.49 11.30
C LEU A 317 38.41 15.01 11.05
N PRO A 318 37.35 15.83 11.19
CA PRO A 318 37.44 17.30 11.04
C PRO A 318 38.44 17.99 11.99
N SER A 319 38.91 17.28 13.02
CA SER A 319 39.96 17.68 13.96
C SER A 319 41.39 17.46 13.45
N GLY A 320 41.59 16.78 12.31
CA GLY A 320 42.89 16.30 11.84
C GLY A 320 43.41 15.07 12.62
N GLU A 321 42.60 14.50 13.51
CA GLU A 321 42.94 13.25 14.20
C GLU A 321 42.78 12.05 13.24
N GLN A 322 43.80 11.19 13.16
CA GLN A 322 43.70 9.92 12.45
C GLN A 322 42.75 8.96 13.19
N SER A 323 41.93 8.23 12.43
CA SER A 323 41.02 7.20 12.96
C SER A 323 41.31 5.83 12.34
N SER A 324 40.79 4.77 12.97
CA SER A 324 40.93 3.39 12.49
C SER A 324 39.58 2.69 12.49
N ARG A 325 39.25 2.03 11.37
CA ARG A 325 38.00 1.29 11.18
C ARG A 325 38.23 -0.21 11.42
N LEU A 326 37.61 -0.74 12.46
CA LEU A 326 37.49 -2.20 12.69
C LEU A 326 36.18 -2.70 12.08
N VAL A 327 36.26 -3.75 11.27
CA VAL A 327 35.12 -4.52 10.77
C VAL A 327 35.24 -5.96 11.28
N LEU A 328 34.13 -6.53 11.74
CA LEU A 328 34.03 -7.92 12.16
C LEU A 328 33.01 -8.63 11.25
N SER A 329 33.49 -9.47 10.34
CA SER A 329 32.62 -10.38 9.56
C SER A 329 32.61 -11.75 10.22
N TRP A 330 31.50 -12.48 10.09
CA TRP A 330 31.38 -13.83 10.64
C TRP A 330 30.45 -14.71 9.80
N ARG A 331 30.67 -16.03 9.84
CA ARG A 331 29.77 -17.04 9.25
C ARG A 331 29.68 -18.29 10.13
N MET A 332 28.61 -19.05 9.95
CA MET A 332 28.42 -20.36 10.58
C MET A 332 28.73 -21.45 9.58
N ASN A 333 29.79 -22.23 9.81
CA ASN A 333 30.18 -23.36 8.99
C ASN A 333 29.59 -24.65 9.60
N PHE A 334 28.52 -25.18 9.03
CA PHE A 334 27.87 -26.41 9.49
C PHE A 334 28.57 -27.64 8.90
N LEU A 335 29.35 -28.34 9.73
CA LEU A 335 30.06 -29.57 9.36
C LEU A 335 29.15 -30.79 9.26
N GLN A 336 27.95 -30.73 9.84
CA GLN A 336 26.93 -31.79 9.80
C GLN A 336 25.52 -31.15 9.79
N SER A 337 24.59 -31.76 9.05
CA SER A 337 23.20 -31.29 9.02
C SER A 337 22.52 -31.44 10.40
N THR A 338 21.68 -30.47 10.76
CA THR A 338 21.01 -30.42 12.06
C THR A 338 19.66 -29.70 11.97
N MET A 339 18.65 -30.26 12.65
CA MET A 339 17.31 -29.66 12.78
C MET A 339 17.29 -28.32 13.53
N MET A 340 18.42 -27.89 14.10
CA MET A 340 18.50 -26.71 14.97
C MET A 340 19.32 -25.53 14.40
N LYS A 341 19.65 -25.52 13.09
CA LYS A 341 20.48 -24.47 12.45
C LYS A 341 20.13 -23.05 12.91
N GLY A 342 18.89 -22.61 12.72
CA GLY A 342 18.44 -21.25 13.09
C GLY A 342 18.49 -20.92 14.60
N MET A 343 18.39 -21.92 15.49
CA MET A 343 18.59 -21.71 16.93
C MET A 343 20.08 -21.56 17.28
N ILE A 344 20.95 -22.32 16.61
CA ILE A 344 22.41 -22.25 16.76
C ILE A 344 22.92 -20.90 16.24
N GLU A 345 22.50 -20.49 15.04
CA GLU A 345 22.80 -19.17 14.44
C GLU A 345 22.27 -18.02 15.29
N GLY A 346 21.04 -18.11 15.80
CA GLY A 346 20.46 -17.10 16.70
C GLY A 346 21.26 -16.95 17.99
N GLY A 347 21.63 -18.06 18.63
CA GLY A 347 22.47 -18.06 19.83
C GLY A 347 23.89 -17.55 19.59
N ALA A 348 24.50 -17.91 18.46
CA ALA A 348 25.83 -17.44 18.06
C ALA A 348 25.85 -15.93 17.77
N ARG A 349 24.88 -15.45 16.97
CA ARG A 349 24.69 -14.02 16.66
C ARG A 349 24.49 -13.17 17.92
N GLN A 350 23.65 -13.62 18.85
CA GLN A 350 23.44 -12.94 20.13
C GLN A 350 24.72 -12.91 20.97
N GLY A 351 25.41 -14.06 21.10
CA GLY A 351 26.67 -14.14 21.85
C GLY A 351 27.84 -13.36 21.22
N LEU A 352 27.84 -13.18 19.90
CA LEU A 352 28.78 -12.30 19.19
C LEU A 352 28.47 -10.82 19.45
N LYS A 353 27.21 -10.43 19.43
CA LYS A 353 26.77 -9.06 19.77
C LYS A 353 27.14 -8.68 21.21
N GLU A 354 26.83 -9.55 22.18
CA GLU A 354 27.19 -9.34 23.59
C GLU A 354 28.71 -9.22 23.80
N ASN A 355 29.51 -10.04 23.11
CA ASN A 355 30.98 -9.98 23.14
C ASN A 355 31.51 -8.69 22.50
N PHE A 356 30.90 -8.23 21.39
CA PHE A 356 31.27 -6.96 20.74
C PHE A 356 30.92 -5.74 21.60
N GLU A 357 29.75 -5.72 22.25
CA GLU A 357 29.36 -4.67 23.18
C GLU A 357 30.33 -4.61 24.38
N GLN A 358 30.71 -5.76 24.96
CA GLN A 358 31.74 -5.81 26.01
C GLN A 358 33.12 -5.32 25.53
N TYR A 359 33.54 -5.71 24.33
CA TYR A 359 34.81 -5.28 23.74
C TYR A 359 34.84 -3.77 23.44
N SER A 360 33.78 -3.23 22.84
CA SER A 360 33.63 -1.80 22.57
C SER A 360 33.69 -0.98 23.86
N ASN A 361 33.05 -1.45 24.94
CA ASN A 361 33.09 -0.84 26.26
C ASN A 361 34.46 -0.92 26.96
N LEU A 362 35.37 -1.80 26.52
CA LEU A 362 36.76 -1.87 27.00
C LEU A 362 37.71 -1.03 26.16
N LEU A 363 37.48 -0.97 24.84
CA LEU A 363 38.20 -0.05 23.95
C LEU A 363 37.92 1.41 24.30
N SER A 364 36.66 1.79 24.55
CA SER A 364 36.26 3.17 24.84
C SER A 364 36.88 3.77 26.12
N GLN A 365 37.45 2.92 26.99
CA GLN A 365 38.21 3.34 28.17
C GLN A 365 39.65 3.80 27.84
N HIS A 366 40.17 3.43 26.66
CA HIS A 366 41.57 3.63 26.24
C HIS A 366 41.69 4.34 24.88
N VAL A 367 40.64 4.32 24.06
CA VAL A 367 40.60 4.87 22.69
C VAL A 367 39.34 5.72 22.55
N LYS A 368 39.49 6.94 22.01
CA LYS A 368 38.38 7.84 21.68
C LYS A 368 37.51 7.22 20.59
N THR A 369 36.33 6.70 20.96
CA THR A 369 35.32 6.25 19.99
C THR A 369 34.72 7.45 19.27
N VAL A 370 34.74 7.43 17.93
CA VAL A 370 34.02 8.41 17.09
C VAL A 370 32.51 8.25 17.35
N ASP A 371 31.78 9.35 17.62
CA ASP A 371 30.33 9.29 17.87
C ASP A 371 29.59 8.99 16.56
N ILE A 372 28.49 8.26 16.64
CA ILE A 372 27.68 7.80 15.50
C ILE A 372 27.08 9.00 14.72
N LYS A 373 27.10 10.21 15.29
CA LYS A 373 26.67 11.44 14.62
C LYS A 373 27.70 12.00 13.62
N ASP A 374 28.97 11.62 13.75
CA ASP A 374 30.02 11.94 12.76
C ASP A 374 30.07 10.90 11.62
N ILE A 375 29.23 9.86 11.68
CA ILE A 375 29.22 8.69 10.79
C ILE A 375 28.40 8.93 9.49
N ALA A 376 28.17 10.20 9.13
CA ALA A 376 27.81 10.59 7.75
C ALA A 376 28.80 10.00 6.72
N SER A 377 30.06 9.86 7.11
CA SER A 377 31.13 9.21 6.33
C SER A 377 30.93 7.71 6.06
N SER A 378 30.11 6.97 6.81
CA SER A 378 29.84 5.56 6.48
C SER A 378 28.90 5.39 5.31
N LYS A 379 27.90 6.27 5.16
CA LYS A 379 27.05 6.32 3.96
C LYS A 379 27.96 6.50 2.75
N GLU A 380 28.82 7.51 2.75
CA GLU A 380 29.72 7.77 1.61
C GLU A 380 30.71 6.62 1.35
N GLN A 381 31.32 6.02 2.38
CA GLN A 381 32.24 4.88 2.19
C GLN A 381 31.55 3.60 1.71
N VAL A 382 30.36 3.26 2.24
CA VAL A 382 29.62 2.04 1.86
C VAL A 382 28.98 2.18 0.48
N LEU A 383 28.50 3.38 0.12
CA LEU A 383 28.03 3.67 -1.23
C LEU A 383 29.20 3.77 -2.23
N ALA A 384 30.37 4.25 -1.82
CA ALA A 384 31.57 4.22 -2.66
C ALA A 384 32.07 2.80 -2.95
N THR A 385 31.82 1.82 -2.07
CA THR A 385 32.12 0.40 -2.36
C THR A 385 31.16 -0.19 -3.40
N LEU A 386 30.07 0.50 -3.73
CA LEU A 386 29.07 0.12 -4.73
C LEU A 386 29.17 0.96 -6.00
N GLN A 387 30.33 1.60 -6.26
CA GLN A 387 30.58 2.23 -7.56
C GLN A 387 30.61 1.16 -8.65
N VAL A 388 29.54 1.12 -9.45
CA VAL A 388 29.41 0.21 -10.60
C VAL A 388 30.54 0.48 -11.58
N GLU A 389 31.47 -0.46 -11.70
CA GLU A 389 32.46 -0.47 -12.78
C GLU A 389 31.70 -0.43 -14.13
N PRO A 390 31.98 0.54 -15.02
CA PRO A 390 31.15 0.81 -16.19
C PRO A 390 31.18 -0.34 -17.19
N ARG A 391 30.27 -1.30 -17.00
CA ARG A 391 30.20 -2.56 -17.74
C ARG A 391 29.76 -2.30 -19.17
N SER A 392 30.73 -2.26 -20.08
CA SER A 392 30.52 -2.05 -21.53
C SER A 392 29.30 -2.79 -22.08
N ASP A 393 28.34 -2.04 -22.65
CA ASP A 393 27.11 -2.57 -23.26
C ASP A 393 27.38 -3.69 -24.28
N TRP A 394 28.52 -3.64 -24.98
CA TRP A 394 28.97 -4.71 -25.89
C TRP A 394 29.20 -6.04 -25.17
N LYS A 395 29.79 -6.05 -23.96
CA LYS A 395 29.98 -7.28 -23.17
C LYS A 395 28.65 -7.84 -22.64
N LEU A 396 27.62 -7.00 -22.49
CA LEU A 396 26.26 -7.44 -22.14
C LEU A 396 25.54 -8.04 -23.35
N ALA A 397 25.55 -7.31 -24.48
CA ALA A 397 24.96 -7.77 -25.75
C ALA A 397 25.56 -9.11 -26.21
N ILE A 398 26.89 -9.25 -26.18
CA ILE A 398 27.56 -10.53 -26.52
C ILE A 398 27.06 -11.68 -25.63
N ARG A 399 26.83 -11.48 -24.33
CA ARG A 399 26.32 -12.54 -23.45
C ARG A 399 24.87 -12.90 -23.76
N TYR A 400 24.00 -11.90 -23.94
CA TYR A 400 22.58 -12.10 -24.23
C TYR A 400 22.36 -12.77 -25.60
N PHE A 401 23.14 -12.39 -26.61
CA PHE A 401 23.08 -12.97 -27.96
C PHE A 401 23.99 -14.20 -28.15
N SER A 402 24.74 -14.67 -27.14
CA SER A 402 25.53 -15.92 -27.21
C SER A 402 24.70 -17.18 -26.97
N ASN A 403 23.39 -17.14 -27.27
CA ASN A 403 22.52 -18.31 -27.29
C ASN A 403 22.78 -19.12 -28.58
N PHE A 404 22.73 -20.45 -28.50
CA PHE A 404 22.86 -21.34 -29.67
C PHE A 404 21.91 -20.97 -30.81
N THR A 405 20.68 -20.53 -30.48
CA THR A 405 19.69 -20.05 -31.47
C THR A 405 20.25 -18.89 -32.28
N MET A 406 20.83 -17.89 -31.63
CA MET A 406 21.41 -16.71 -32.29
C MET A 406 22.63 -17.08 -33.13
N LEU A 407 23.56 -17.88 -32.60
CA LEU A 407 24.74 -18.33 -33.36
C LEU A 407 24.32 -19.16 -34.59
N SER A 408 23.31 -20.02 -34.46
CA SER A 408 22.75 -20.80 -35.57
C SER A 408 22.11 -19.89 -36.62
N THR A 409 21.29 -18.91 -36.23
CA THR A 409 20.68 -17.95 -37.16
C THR A 409 21.74 -17.14 -37.91
N ILE A 410 22.78 -16.66 -37.23
CA ILE A 410 23.88 -15.91 -37.85
C ILE A 410 24.67 -16.79 -38.83
N PHE A 411 25.02 -18.02 -38.43
CA PHE A 411 25.76 -18.94 -39.29
C PHE A 411 24.96 -19.35 -40.53
N MET A 412 23.66 -19.64 -40.37
CA MET A 412 22.77 -19.95 -41.49
C MET A 412 22.52 -18.74 -42.40
N GLY A 413 22.41 -17.53 -41.84
CA GLY A 413 22.33 -16.29 -42.63
C GLY A 413 23.60 -16.02 -43.44
N ILE A 414 24.79 -16.27 -42.87
CA ILE A 414 26.07 -16.20 -43.59
C ILE A 414 26.13 -17.27 -44.69
N TYR A 415 25.71 -18.51 -44.40
CA TYR A 415 25.65 -19.59 -45.39
C TYR A 415 24.75 -19.22 -46.58
N VAL A 416 23.56 -18.66 -46.35
CA VAL A 416 22.65 -18.18 -47.41
C VAL A 416 23.27 -17.02 -48.19
N LEU A 417 23.87 -16.03 -47.53
CA LEU A 417 24.54 -14.91 -48.20
C LEU A 417 25.72 -15.38 -49.08
N VAL A 418 26.50 -16.35 -48.62
CA VAL A 418 27.58 -16.97 -49.39
C VAL A 418 27.02 -17.78 -50.56
N HIS A 419 25.90 -18.50 -50.39
CA HIS A 419 25.21 -19.18 -51.49
C HIS A 419 24.75 -18.21 -52.58
N ILE A 420 24.09 -17.11 -52.19
CA ILE A 420 23.64 -16.06 -53.12
C ILE A 420 24.83 -15.40 -53.83
N TRP A 421 25.96 -15.19 -53.14
CA TRP A 421 27.16 -14.58 -53.72
C TRP A 421 27.94 -15.51 -54.66
N LEU A 422 27.87 -16.83 -54.44
CA LEU A 422 28.49 -17.85 -55.29
C LEU A 422 27.56 -18.37 -56.40
N ALA A 423 26.27 -18.06 -56.36
CA ALA A 423 25.30 -18.43 -57.39
C ALA A 423 25.63 -17.73 -58.71
N THR A 424 26.08 -18.50 -59.69
CA THR A 424 26.17 -18.03 -61.09
C THR A 424 24.76 -17.74 -61.61
N PRO A 425 24.53 -16.65 -62.36
CA PRO A 425 23.22 -16.36 -62.96
C PRO A 425 22.85 -17.45 -63.97
N SER A 426 21.99 -18.38 -63.55
CA SER A 426 21.45 -19.46 -64.36
C SER A 426 20.40 -18.96 -65.35
N ILE A 427 20.16 -19.74 -66.40
CA ILE A 427 19.12 -19.44 -67.39
C ILE A 427 17.79 -19.99 -66.88
N ILE A 428 16.80 -19.10 -66.79
CA ILE A 428 15.42 -19.32 -66.34
C ILE A 428 14.87 -20.68 -66.82
N GLN A 429 14.52 -21.57 -65.88
CA GLN A 429 13.93 -22.90 -66.11
C GLN A 429 12.89 -23.36 -65.05
N GLY A 430 12.32 -22.44 -64.26
CA GLY A 430 11.34 -22.77 -63.22
C GLY A 430 10.04 -21.97 -63.26
N LEU A 431 9.37 -21.95 -62.10
CA LEU A 431 8.18 -21.14 -61.80
C LEU A 431 8.54 -19.67 -61.44
N GLU A 432 9.62 -19.19 -62.06
CA GLU A 432 10.30 -17.93 -61.77
C GLU A 432 9.47 -16.72 -62.21
N PHE A 433 9.29 -15.75 -61.30
CA PHE A 433 8.78 -14.43 -61.63
C PHE A 433 9.88 -13.39 -61.46
N VAL A 434 9.82 -12.31 -62.26
CA VAL A 434 10.91 -11.32 -62.37
C VAL A 434 11.30 -10.75 -61.00
N GLY A 435 12.43 -11.22 -60.47
CA GLY A 435 13.02 -10.78 -59.20
C GLY A 435 12.77 -11.68 -57.99
N LEU A 436 12.18 -12.87 -58.14
CA LEU A 436 11.96 -13.78 -57.01
C LEU A 436 11.91 -15.26 -57.45
N ASP A 437 12.98 -16.01 -57.11
CA ASP A 437 13.02 -17.48 -57.24
C ASP A 437 12.15 -18.14 -56.16
N LEU A 438 11.50 -19.24 -56.52
CA LEU A 438 10.80 -20.11 -55.59
C LEU A 438 11.67 -21.36 -55.32
N PRO A 439 11.62 -21.93 -54.10
CA PRO A 439 12.40 -23.14 -53.78
C PRO A 439 11.91 -24.34 -54.58
N ASP A 440 12.77 -24.88 -55.45
CA ASP A 440 12.46 -26.00 -56.37
C ASP A 440 12.42 -27.36 -55.65
N SER A 441 12.96 -27.47 -54.44
CA SER A 441 12.95 -28.71 -53.66
C SER A 441 12.24 -28.59 -52.30
N ILE A 442 11.69 -29.72 -51.84
CA ILE A 442 11.13 -29.87 -50.49
C ILE A 442 12.20 -29.56 -49.42
N GLY A 443 13.47 -29.82 -49.69
CA GLY A 443 14.58 -29.47 -48.81
C GLY A 443 14.72 -27.97 -48.63
N GLU A 444 14.70 -27.19 -49.71
CA GLU A 444 14.76 -25.73 -49.66
C GLU A 444 13.52 -25.12 -49.00
N VAL A 445 12.31 -25.64 -49.25
CA VAL A 445 11.09 -25.23 -48.54
C VAL A 445 11.24 -25.40 -47.02
N ILE A 446 11.80 -26.52 -46.56
CA ILE A 446 12.05 -26.79 -45.14
C ILE A 446 13.14 -25.84 -44.59
N VAL A 447 14.23 -25.63 -45.33
CA VAL A 447 15.31 -24.71 -44.93
C VAL A 447 14.80 -23.27 -44.84
N CYS A 448 14.00 -22.79 -45.80
CA CYS A 448 13.34 -21.49 -45.73
C CYS A 448 12.39 -21.38 -44.52
N GLY A 449 11.59 -22.41 -44.24
CA GLY A 449 10.72 -22.42 -43.06
C GLY A 449 11.48 -22.34 -41.74
N VAL A 450 12.60 -23.09 -41.61
CA VAL A 450 13.49 -23.03 -40.44
C VAL A 450 14.17 -21.66 -40.34
N LEU A 451 14.66 -21.10 -41.45
CA LEU A 451 15.28 -19.77 -41.49
C LEU A 451 14.31 -18.66 -41.04
N VAL A 452 13.05 -18.70 -41.46
CA VAL A 452 12.02 -17.74 -41.02
C VAL A 452 11.80 -17.84 -39.51
N LEU A 453 11.55 -19.05 -38.99
CA LEU A 453 11.32 -19.26 -37.55
C LEU A 453 12.55 -18.94 -36.67
N GLN A 454 13.76 -19.13 -37.20
CA GLN A 454 15.01 -18.73 -36.54
C GLN A 454 15.23 -17.21 -36.58
N GLY A 455 14.94 -16.57 -37.71
CA GLY A 455 15.03 -15.12 -37.89
C GLY A 455 14.01 -14.36 -37.06
N GLU A 456 12.79 -14.87 -36.95
CA GLU A 456 11.71 -14.33 -36.12
C GLU A 456 12.11 -14.27 -34.65
N ARG A 457 12.53 -15.40 -34.06
CA ARG A 457 13.05 -15.47 -32.68
C ARG A 457 14.26 -14.58 -32.45
N ALA A 458 15.14 -14.45 -33.45
CA ALA A 458 16.29 -13.55 -33.37
C ALA A 458 15.84 -12.07 -33.33
N LEU A 459 14.90 -11.68 -34.18
CA LEU A 459 14.32 -10.33 -34.19
C LEU A 459 13.56 -10.02 -32.89
N GLU A 460 12.86 -11.00 -32.32
CA GLU A 460 12.18 -10.85 -31.03
C GLU A 460 13.16 -10.55 -29.90
N LEU A 461 14.23 -11.35 -29.75
CA LEU A 461 15.29 -11.12 -28.75
C LEU A 461 15.98 -9.76 -28.94
N VAL A 462 16.29 -9.37 -30.18
CA VAL A 462 16.85 -8.04 -30.47
C VAL A 462 15.87 -6.94 -30.11
N SER A 463 14.57 -7.12 -30.39
CA SER A 463 13.52 -6.17 -30.04
C SER A 463 13.39 -6.01 -28.53
N ARG A 464 13.28 -7.11 -27.76
CA ARG A 464 13.23 -7.09 -26.28
C ARG A 464 14.45 -6.36 -25.70
N PHE A 465 15.67 -6.69 -26.15
CA PHE A 465 16.90 -6.02 -25.71
C PHE A 465 16.90 -4.52 -26.01
N MET A 466 16.52 -4.12 -27.22
CA MET A 466 16.46 -2.71 -27.64
C MET A 466 15.38 -1.93 -26.90
N GLN A 467 14.22 -2.52 -26.63
CA GLN A 467 13.13 -1.92 -25.87
C GLN A 467 13.51 -1.74 -24.40
N ALA A 468 14.05 -2.78 -23.75
CA ALA A 468 14.58 -2.71 -22.39
C ALA A 468 15.75 -1.72 -22.23
N ARG A 469 16.47 -1.40 -23.32
CA ARG A 469 17.51 -0.35 -23.35
C ARG A 469 16.91 1.05 -23.58
N ALA A 470 15.88 1.18 -24.43
CA ALA A 470 15.18 2.44 -24.70
C ALA A 470 14.32 2.92 -23.53
N GLN A 471 13.78 1.99 -22.73
CA GLN A 471 12.96 2.25 -21.54
C GLN A 471 13.81 2.59 -20.29
N LYS A 472 15.15 2.73 -20.43
CA LYS A 472 16.09 2.98 -19.33
C LYS A 472 16.95 4.24 -19.51
N GLY A 473 16.75 5.20 -18.61
CA GLY A 473 17.68 5.25 -17.47
C GLY A 473 17.00 4.56 -16.28
N SER A 474 17.74 3.85 -15.42
CA SER A 474 17.22 3.55 -14.07
C SER A 474 17.39 4.78 -13.18
N ASP A 475 16.70 4.82 -12.04
CA ASP A 475 16.87 5.89 -11.05
C ASP A 475 18.23 5.85 -10.31
N HIS A 476 19.16 5.01 -10.76
CA HIS A 476 20.45 4.83 -10.10
C HIS A 476 21.26 6.13 -10.07
N GLY A 477 21.69 6.53 -8.86
CA GLY A 477 22.52 7.72 -8.65
C GLY A 477 21.78 9.04 -8.80
N VAL A 478 20.44 9.02 -8.99
CA VAL A 478 19.60 10.22 -8.89
C VAL A 478 19.66 10.70 -7.44
N LYS A 479 20.36 11.81 -7.22
CA LYS A 479 20.49 12.44 -5.90
C LYS A 479 19.15 13.00 -5.42
N ALA A 480 18.87 12.84 -4.14
CA ALA A 480 17.73 13.46 -3.48
C ALA A 480 17.83 14.99 -3.45
N GLN A 481 16.67 15.66 -3.40
CA GLN A 481 16.57 17.10 -3.23
C GLN A 481 15.86 17.49 -1.92
N GLY A 482 16.15 18.68 -1.41
CA GLY A 482 15.53 19.25 -0.21
C GLY A 482 16.17 18.84 1.12
N ASP A 483 15.63 19.39 2.21
CA ASP A 483 16.06 19.15 3.59
C ASP A 483 15.01 18.37 4.39
N GLY A 484 15.43 17.49 5.29
CA GLY A 484 14.52 16.65 6.10
C GLY A 484 15.00 15.20 6.19
N TRP A 485 14.06 14.27 6.29
CA TRP A 485 14.29 12.83 6.32
C TRP A 485 14.69 12.30 4.94
N LEU A 486 15.92 11.82 4.83
CA LEU A 486 16.52 11.31 3.60
C LEU A 486 16.56 9.78 3.64
N LEU A 487 15.77 9.13 2.78
CA LEU A 487 15.80 7.68 2.59
C LEU A 487 16.76 7.32 1.44
N THR A 488 17.75 6.49 1.74
CA THR A 488 18.71 5.95 0.77
C THR A 488 18.61 4.43 0.77
N VAL A 489 18.45 3.83 -0.40
CA VAL A 489 18.37 2.37 -0.57
C VAL A 489 19.42 1.94 -1.59
N ALA A 490 20.32 1.03 -1.21
CA ALA A 490 21.18 0.34 -2.15
C ALA A 490 20.67 -1.10 -2.34
N LEU A 491 20.35 -1.43 -3.58
CA LEU A 491 19.98 -2.76 -4.04
C LEU A 491 21.25 -3.48 -4.48
N ILE A 492 21.67 -4.48 -3.72
CA ILE A 492 22.92 -5.21 -3.97
C ILE A 492 22.64 -6.29 -5.01
N GLU A 493 21.88 -7.31 -4.62
CA GLU A 493 21.56 -8.48 -5.43
C GLU A 493 20.23 -9.12 -5.02
N GLY A 494 19.73 -10.03 -5.83
CA GLY A 494 18.61 -10.92 -5.52
C GLY A 494 19.08 -12.37 -5.58
N SER A 495 18.40 -13.25 -4.85
CA SER A 495 18.65 -14.69 -4.91
C SER A 495 17.36 -15.46 -5.14
N THR A 496 17.48 -16.53 -5.94
CA THR A 496 16.42 -17.45 -6.34
C THR A 496 15.12 -16.76 -6.79
N VAL A 497 15.25 -15.65 -7.53
CA VAL A 497 14.14 -14.97 -8.19
C VAL A 497 13.49 -15.93 -9.20
N ALA A 498 12.16 -16.02 -9.16
CA ALA A 498 11.42 -16.97 -9.97
C ALA A 498 11.57 -16.70 -11.47
N ALA A 499 11.61 -17.79 -12.26
CA ALA A 499 11.42 -17.75 -13.71
C ALA A 499 9.93 -17.85 -14.05
N VAL A 500 9.49 -17.07 -15.04
CA VAL A 500 8.11 -17.08 -15.56
C VAL A 500 8.06 -17.52 -17.01
N ASP A 501 9.12 -17.28 -17.77
CA ASP A 501 9.13 -17.54 -19.20
C ASP A 501 9.20 -19.05 -19.55
N SER A 502 8.86 -19.38 -20.79
CA SER A 502 8.99 -20.75 -21.31
C SER A 502 10.44 -21.21 -21.56
N SER A 503 11.42 -20.35 -21.28
CA SER A 503 12.86 -20.61 -21.43
C SER A 503 13.50 -21.11 -20.12
N GLY A 504 12.84 -20.93 -18.98
CA GLY A 504 13.36 -21.20 -17.64
C GLY A 504 14.11 -20.03 -17.00
N PHE A 505 13.86 -18.80 -17.45
CA PHE A 505 14.50 -17.58 -16.98
C PHE A 505 13.48 -16.47 -16.66
N SER A 506 14.01 -15.34 -16.19
CA SER A 506 13.31 -14.06 -16.01
C SER A 506 14.30 -12.92 -16.22
N ASP A 507 13.78 -11.73 -16.56
CA ASP A 507 14.50 -10.47 -16.76
C ASP A 507 14.16 -9.49 -15.60
N PRO A 508 14.51 -9.79 -14.33
CA PRO A 508 13.97 -9.05 -13.19
C PRO A 508 14.44 -7.60 -13.07
N TYR A 509 13.53 -6.75 -12.62
CA TYR A 509 13.78 -5.41 -12.09
C TYR A 509 13.02 -5.18 -10.78
N VAL A 510 13.41 -4.15 -10.02
CA VAL A 510 12.82 -3.82 -8.71
C VAL A 510 12.25 -2.41 -8.73
N VAL A 511 11.04 -2.26 -8.19
CA VAL A 511 10.40 -0.98 -7.93
C VAL A 511 10.34 -0.76 -6.41
N PHE A 512 10.87 0.38 -5.97
CA PHE A 512 10.81 0.84 -4.60
C PHE A 512 9.78 1.96 -4.48
N THR A 513 8.81 1.85 -3.57
CA THR A 513 7.79 2.88 -3.32
C THR A 513 7.89 3.40 -1.89
N CYS A 514 7.94 4.73 -1.73
CA CYS A 514 7.94 5.38 -0.42
C CYS A 514 7.15 6.68 -0.49
N ASN A 515 6.17 6.86 0.40
CA ASN A 515 5.28 8.03 0.45
C ASN A 515 4.71 8.45 -0.92
N GLY A 516 4.34 7.46 -1.76
CA GLY A 516 3.76 7.67 -3.10
C GLY A 516 4.76 8.06 -4.19
N LYS A 517 6.06 8.18 -3.90
CA LYS A 517 7.13 8.28 -4.91
C LYS A 517 7.69 6.90 -5.20
N THR A 518 7.97 6.63 -6.48
CA THR A 518 8.57 5.38 -6.96
C THR A 518 10.01 5.59 -7.45
N ARG A 519 10.87 4.57 -7.30
CA ARG A 519 12.22 4.48 -7.88
C ARG A 519 12.41 3.10 -8.52
N THR A 520 12.95 3.03 -9.74
CA THR A 520 13.05 1.78 -10.50
C THR A 520 14.50 1.40 -10.81
N SER A 521 14.87 0.14 -10.53
CA SER A 521 16.20 -0.43 -10.82
C SER A 521 16.33 -0.92 -12.26
N SER A 522 17.55 -1.18 -12.72
CA SER A 522 17.77 -1.70 -14.06
C SER A 522 17.45 -3.20 -14.18
N ILE A 523 16.57 -3.54 -15.14
CA ILE A 523 16.30 -4.90 -15.67
C ILE A 523 17.61 -5.70 -15.84
N LYS A 524 17.70 -6.92 -15.30
CA LYS A 524 18.86 -7.83 -15.44
C LYS A 524 18.47 -9.06 -16.25
N PHE A 525 18.86 -9.09 -17.53
CA PHE A 525 18.44 -10.15 -18.44
C PHE A 525 18.86 -11.57 -18.01
N GLN A 526 17.90 -12.49 -18.00
CA GLN A 526 18.04 -13.93 -17.79
C GLN A 526 18.77 -14.29 -16.50
N LYS A 527 18.26 -13.84 -15.34
CA LYS A 527 18.90 -13.99 -14.02
C LYS A 527 17.92 -14.37 -12.90
N SER A 528 18.02 -15.62 -12.43
CA SER A 528 17.51 -16.06 -11.12
C SER A 528 18.19 -15.35 -9.95
N ASP A 529 19.49 -15.04 -10.10
CA ASP A 529 20.32 -14.42 -9.07
C ASP A 529 20.92 -13.12 -9.65
N PRO A 530 20.09 -12.06 -9.77
CA PRO A 530 20.46 -10.79 -10.38
C PRO A 530 21.32 -9.92 -9.46
N GLN A 531 22.44 -9.41 -9.98
CA GLN A 531 23.25 -8.39 -9.28
C GLN A 531 22.97 -7.00 -9.86
N TRP A 532 22.60 -6.08 -8.97
CA TRP A 532 22.32 -4.68 -9.30
C TRP A 532 23.48 -3.75 -8.93
N ASN A 533 23.84 -3.72 -7.64
CA ASN A 533 24.71 -2.69 -7.04
C ASN A 533 24.22 -1.26 -7.34
N GLU A 534 22.90 -1.05 -7.33
CA GLU A 534 22.27 0.22 -7.69
C GLU A 534 21.75 0.95 -6.45
N ILE A 535 22.17 2.21 -6.31
CA ILE A 535 21.82 3.14 -5.23
C ILE A 535 20.68 4.06 -5.70
N PHE A 536 19.65 4.21 -4.86
CA PHE A 536 18.49 5.08 -5.06
C PHE A 536 18.32 6.02 -3.86
N GLU A 537 18.10 7.30 -4.11
CA GLU A 537 17.73 8.27 -3.07
C GLU A 537 16.31 8.82 -3.30
N PHE A 538 15.56 8.97 -2.22
CA PHE A 538 14.26 9.64 -2.21
C PHE A 538 14.44 11.06 -1.68
N ASP A 539 13.79 12.04 -2.32
CA ASP A 539 13.82 13.45 -1.89
C ASP A 539 13.44 13.60 -0.42
N ALA A 540 14.04 14.58 0.26
CA ALA A 540 13.91 14.72 1.69
C ALA A 540 12.47 15.03 2.12
N MET A 541 12.00 14.34 3.16
CA MET A 541 10.62 14.41 3.65
C MET A 541 10.55 15.20 4.96
N ASP A 542 9.51 16.02 5.16
CA ASP A 542 9.30 16.73 6.44
C ASP A 542 9.11 15.77 7.63
N GLU A 543 8.58 14.57 7.37
CA GLU A 543 8.22 13.58 8.39
C GLU A 543 8.88 12.22 8.06
N PRO A 544 9.25 11.42 9.08
CA PRO A 544 9.92 10.15 8.83
C PRO A 544 8.97 9.17 8.13
N PRO A 545 9.44 8.36 7.16
CA PRO A 545 8.63 7.34 6.52
C PRO A 545 8.19 6.26 7.53
N SER A 546 7.04 5.66 7.25
CA SER A 546 6.50 4.52 8.01
C SER A 546 6.90 3.18 7.40
N MET A 547 6.92 3.13 6.07
CA MET A 547 7.08 1.93 5.26
C MET A 547 7.85 2.26 3.98
N LEU A 548 8.54 1.26 3.44
CA LEU A 548 9.10 1.21 2.10
C LEU A 548 8.60 -0.08 1.44
N ASP A 549 7.87 0.05 0.36
CA ASP A 549 7.36 -1.08 -0.41
C ASP A 549 8.39 -1.46 -1.46
N VAL A 550 8.63 -2.76 -1.65
CA VAL A 550 9.61 -3.28 -2.60
C VAL A 550 8.95 -4.39 -3.40
N GLU A 551 8.82 -4.21 -4.72
CA GLU A 551 8.24 -5.21 -5.61
C GLU A 551 9.19 -5.54 -6.77
N VAL A 552 9.30 -6.83 -7.07
CA VAL A 552 10.14 -7.37 -8.13
C VAL A 552 9.25 -7.82 -9.28
N PHE A 553 9.55 -7.36 -10.48
CA PHE A 553 8.79 -7.62 -11.70
C PHE A 553 9.66 -8.29 -12.75
N ASP A 554 9.06 -9.13 -13.58
CA ASP A 554 9.65 -9.60 -14.83
C ASP A 554 9.48 -8.56 -15.94
N PHE A 555 10.41 -8.49 -16.89
CA PHE A 555 10.32 -7.61 -18.05
C PHE A 555 9.92 -8.40 -19.31
N ASP A 556 8.63 -8.68 -19.42
CA ASP A 556 8.07 -9.34 -20.61
C ASP A 556 8.13 -8.42 -21.86
N GLY A 557 7.76 -7.14 -21.71
CA GLY A 557 7.85 -6.12 -22.75
C GLY A 557 7.08 -4.83 -22.42
N PRO A 558 7.11 -3.81 -23.31
CA PRO A 558 6.41 -2.53 -23.12
C PRO A 558 4.90 -2.58 -23.43
N PHE A 559 4.36 -3.75 -23.80
CA PHE A 559 2.94 -3.95 -24.14
C PHE A 559 2.25 -5.01 -23.27
N ASP A 560 3.01 -5.69 -22.41
CA ASP A 560 2.54 -6.74 -21.51
C ASP A 560 2.38 -6.19 -20.09
N GLU A 561 1.52 -6.80 -19.29
CA GLU A 561 1.30 -6.41 -17.89
C GLU A 561 2.40 -7.06 -17.03
N ALA A 562 3.33 -6.22 -16.52
CA ALA A 562 4.57 -6.68 -15.89
C ALA A 562 4.32 -7.73 -14.78
N THR A 563 4.87 -8.92 -14.96
CA THR A 563 4.59 -10.05 -14.06
C THR A 563 5.26 -9.85 -12.70
N SER A 564 4.48 -9.68 -11.62
CA SER A 564 5.01 -9.59 -10.25
C SER A 564 5.61 -10.93 -9.81
N LEU A 565 6.93 -10.95 -9.65
CA LEU A 565 7.72 -12.10 -9.18
C LEU A 565 7.64 -12.21 -7.64
N GLY A 566 7.55 -11.07 -6.95
CA GLY A 566 7.22 -11.01 -5.52
C GLY A 566 7.42 -9.63 -4.88
N HIS A 567 6.74 -9.39 -3.75
CA HIS A 567 6.74 -8.12 -3.02
C HIS A 567 7.19 -8.28 -1.55
N THR A 568 7.63 -7.20 -0.92
CA THR A 568 7.88 -7.15 0.52
C THR A 568 7.79 -5.73 1.08
N GLU A 569 7.34 -5.60 2.33
CA GLU A 569 7.12 -4.33 3.04
C GLU A 569 8.18 -4.13 4.14
N ILE A 570 8.91 -3.02 4.10
CA ILE A 570 9.95 -2.71 5.09
C ILE A 570 9.42 -1.63 6.04
N ASN A 571 8.99 -2.05 7.24
CA ASN A 571 8.34 -1.18 8.22
C ASN A 571 9.36 -0.53 9.19
N PHE A 572 9.60 0.77 9.03
CA PHE A 572 10.58 1.57 9.78
C PHE A 572 10.23 1.84 11.25
N LEU A 573 9.15 1.24 11.78
CA LEU A 573 8.81 1.25 13.21
C LEU A 573 9.01 -0.09 13.91
N LYS A 574 9.12 -1.18 13.15
CA LYS A 574 9.34 -2.54 13.66
C LYS A 574 10.80 -2.97 13.48
N ALA A 575 11.45 -2.51 12.41
CA ALA A 575 12.88 -2.67 12.20
C ALA A 575 13.67 -1.56 12.92
N ASN A 576 14.81 -1.90 13.48
CA ASN A 576 15.82 -0.93 13.90
C ASN A 576 16.66 -0.54 12.68
N ILE A 577 16.96 0.74 12.49
CA ILE A 577 17.73 1.23 11.33
C ILE A 577 19.11 0.57 11.28
N SER A 578 19.74 0.29 12.43
CA SER A 578 21.02 -0.45 12.49
C SER A 578 20.93 -1.89 11.95
N ASP A 579 19.75 -2.52 12.02
CA ASP A 579 19.53 -3.88 11.52
C ASP A 579 19.18 -3.89 10.00
N LEU A 580 18.91 -2.71 9.41
CA LEU A 580 18.64 -2.51 7.97
C LEU A 580 19.87 -2.05 7.17
N ALA A 581 20.98 -1.74 7.85
CA ALA A 581 22.22 -1.27 7.21
C ALA A 581 22.87 -2.32 6.30
N ASP A 582 22.60 -3.61 6.52
CA ASP A 582 22.96 -4.72 5.63
C ASP A 582 22.01 -5.92 5.87
N VAL A 583 21.03 -6.13 4.99
CA VAL A 583 19.90 -7.04 5.27
C VAL A 583 19.43 -7.84 4.05
N TRP A 584 19.18 -9.14 4.26
CA TRP A 584 18.45 -10.00 3.32
C TRP A 584 16.96 -10.03 3.67
N VAL A 585 16.11 -9.60 2.73
CA VAL A 585 14.66 -9.49 2.90
C VAL A 585 13.96 -10.54 2.03
N PRO A 586 13.13 -11.43 2.59
CA PRO A 586 12.38 -12.42 1.80
C PRO A 586 11.22 -11.77 1.05
N LEU A 587 10.93 -12.29 -0.15
CA LEU A 587 9.79 -11.87 -0.97
C LEU A 587 8.54 -12.73 -0.70
N HIS A 588 7.39 -12.10 -0.86
CA HIS A 588 6.06 -12.69 -0.69
C HIS A 588 5.33 -12.72 -2.05
N GLY A 589 4.33 -13.60 -2.17
CA GLY A 589 3.68 -13.90 -3.45
C GLY A 589 3.90 -15.36 -3.86
N LYS A 590 3.08 -15.86 -4.80
CA LYS A 590 3.05 -17.29 -5.15
C LYS A 590 4.37 -17.80 -5.75
N LEU A 591 4.96 -16.99 -6.63
CA LEU A 591 6.22 -17.29 -7.31
C LEU A 591 7.39 -17.23 -6.32
N ALA A 592 7.58 -16.07 -5.67
CA ALA A 592 8.57 -15.88 -4.62
C ALA A 592 8.56 -16.95 -3.51
N GLN A 593 7.39 -17.38 -3.03
CA GLN A 593 7.30 -18.41 -1.99
C GLN A 593 7.68 -19.81 -2.49
N ALA A 594 7.42 -20.14 -3.76
CA ALA A 594 7.85 -21.40 -4.35
C ALA A 594 9.38 -21.46 -4.53
N CYS A 595 10.00 -20.34 -4.93
CA CYS A 595 11.44 -20.24 -5.14
C CYS A 595 12.24 -19.76 -3.91
N GLN A 596 11.56 -19.47 -2.79
CA GLN A 596 12.11 -18.84 -1.57
C GLN A 596 12.88 -17.51 -1.82
N SER A 597 12.48 -16.74 -2.83
CA SER A 597 13.21 -15.59 -3.38
C SER A 597 13.48 -14.49 -2.34
N LYS A 598 14.64 -13.84 -2.44
CA LYS A 598 15.10 -12.80 -1.49
C LYS A 598 15.83 -11.66 -2.19
N LEU A 599 15.84 -10.48 -1.59
CA LEU A 599 16.66 -9.34 -1.99
C LEU A 599 17.68 -8.99 -0.91
N HIS A 600 18.89 -8.60 -1.32
CA HIS A 600 19.92 -8.04 -0.46
C HIS A 600 19.92 -6.51 -0.58
N LEU A 601 19.61 -5.84 0.52
CA LEU A 601 19.42 -4.38 0.59
C LEU A 601 20.31 -3.78 1.68
N ARG A 602 20.73 -2.53 1.46
CA ARG A 602 21.30 -1.65 2.50
C ARG A 602 20.48 -0.37 2.55
N ILE A 603 19.88 -0.08 3.71
CA ILE A 603 18.91 1.01 3.84
C ILE A 603 19.37 1.97 4.94
N PHE A 604 19.49 3.24 4.57
CA PHE A 604 19.88 4.34 5.46
C PHE A 604 18.75 5.37 5.51
N LEU A 605 18.39 5.80 6.72
CA LEU A 605 17.36 6.79 6.95
C LEU A 605 17.91 7.89 7.86
N ASP A 606 18.42 8.94 7.22
CA ASP A 606 19.09 10.07 7.87
C ASP A 606 18.14 11.28 7.99
N ASN A 607 18.53 12.32 8.74
CA ASN A 607 17.83 13.60 8.72
C ASN A 607 18.78 14.80 8.66
N THR A 608 18.70 15.60 7.60
CA THR A 608 19.62 16.73 7.34
C THR A 608 19.43 17.91 8.30
N ARG A 609 18.25 18.05 8.93
CA ARG A 609 17.92 19.13 9.89
C ARG A 609 18.36 18.81 11.33
N GLY A 610 18.89 17.62 11.58
CA GLY A 610 19.48 17.23 12.87
C GLY A 610 18.52 17.27 14.06
N SER A 611 19.02 17.68 15.23
CA SER A 611 18.31 17.52 16.52
C SER A 611 17.15 18.49 16.78
N ASN A 612 16.89 19.46 15.89
CA ASN A 612 15.79 20.42 16.05
C ASN A 612 14.44 19.93 15.47
N VAL A 613 14.43 18.89 14.64
CA VAL A 613 13.25 18.32 13.97
C VAL A 613 12.06 18.11 14.93
N VAL A 614 12.32 17.56 16.12
CA VAL A 614 11.28 17.32 17.14
C VAL A 614 10.63 18.63 17.61
N LYS A 615 11.40 19.72 17.73
CA LYS A 615 10.87 21.04 18.11
C LYS A 615 10.09 21.67 16.96
N GLU A 616 10.58 21.56 15.73
CA GLU A 616 9.89 22.07 14.54
C GLU A 616 8.54 21.37 14.33
N TYR A 617 8.53 20.04 14.39
CA TYR A 617 7.32 19.23 14.30
C TYR A 617 6.33 19.56 15.42
N LEU A 618 6.79 19.64 16.68
CA LEU A 618 5.93 20.08 17.79
C LEU A 618 5.41 21.51 17.57
N THR A 619 6.21 22.43 17.02
CA THR A 619 5.78 23.81 16.72
C THR A 619 4.74 23.87 15.60
N LYS A 620 4.84 23.01 14.58
CA LYS A 620 3.80 22.80 13.55
C LYS A 620 2.51 22.30 14.21
N MET A 621 2.61 21.24 15.01
CA MET A 621 1.47 20.61 15.68
C MET A 621 0.82 21.49 16.76
N GLU A 622 1.56 22.38 17.42
CA GLU A 622 1.00 23.37 18.35
C GLU A 622 0.00 24.32 17.66
N LYS A 623 0.25 24.67 16.39
CA LYS A 623 -0.67 25.48 15.57
C LYS A 623 -1.91 24.67 15.18
N GLU A 624 -1.73 23.44 14.70
CA GLU A 624 -2.83 22.57 14.24
C GLU A 624 -3.73 22.06 15.38
N VAL A 625 -3.16 21.78 16.57
CA VAL A 625 -3.91 21.33 17.76
C VAL A 625 -4.50 22.51 18.56
N GLY A 626 -4.04 23.74 18.30
CA GLY A 626 -4.49 24.96 19.00
C GLY A 626 -4.12 24.98 20.50
N LYS A 627 -3.11 24.21 20.91
CA LYS A 627 -2.70 24.07 22.32
C LYS A 627 -1.23 23.68 22.43
N LYS A 628 -0.52 24.30 23.38
CA LYS A 628 0.90 24.05 23.63
C LYS A 628 1.20 22.58 23.97
N ILE A 629 2.06 21.93 23.18
CA ILE A 629 2.42 20.51 23.29
C ILE A 629 3.81 20.42 23.92
N ARG A 630 3.85 20.21 25.24
CA ARG A 630 5.11 20.10 25.97
C ARG A 630 5.87 18.84 25.55
N LEU A 631 7.08 19.04 24.99
CA LEU A 631 8.08 18.00 24.81
C LEU A 631 8.24 17.19 26.10
N ARG A 632 8.14 15.86 26.00
CA ARG A 632 8.24 14.94 27.15
C ARG A 632 9.69 14.70 27.53
N SER A 633 9.93 14.30 28.78
CA SER A 633 11.30 14.04 29.24
C SER A 633 11.92 12.84 28.50
N PRO A 634 13.26 12.77 28.32
CA PRO A 634 13.90 11.62 27.68
C PRO A 634 13.57 10.28 28.36
N GLN A 635 13.35 10.29 29.68
CA GLN A 635 12.93 9.11 30.44
C GLN A 635 11.51 8.66 30.05
N THR A 636 10.55 9.58 30.00
CA THR A 636 9.18 9.28 29.54
C THR A 636 9.18 8.82 28.08
N ASN A 637 10.02 9.42 27.23
CA ASN A 637 10.12 9.04 25.82
C ASN A 637 10.70 7.63 25.66
N SER A 638 11.81 7.32 26.34
CA SER A 638 12.42 5.99 26.33
C SER A 638 11.46 4.93 26.90
N ALA A 639 10.64 5.27 27.89
CA ALA A 639 9.61 4.38 28.42
C ALA A 639 8.52 4.09 27.36
N PHE A 640 8.05 5.10 26.62
CA PHE A 640 7.10 4.93 25.51
C PHE A 640 7.69 4.08 24.37
N GLN A 641 8.93 4.38 23.95
CA GLN A 641 9.65 3.62 22.92
C GLN A 641 9.77 2.14 23.30
N LYS A 642 10.26 1.85 24.51
CA LYS A 642 10.39 0.49 25.05
C LYS A 642 9.05 -0.22 25.27
N LEU A 643 7.99 0.53 25.59
CA LEU A 643 6.65 -0.03 25.78
C LEU A 643 6.13 -0.64 24.49
N PHE A 644 6.20 0.09 23.38
CA PHE A 644 5.67 -0.36 22.10
C PHE A 644 6.66 -1.18 21.28
N GLY A 645 7.96 -0.90 21.38
CA GLY A 645 9.03 -1.51 20.58
C GLY A 645 9.46 -0.61 19.41
N LEU A 646 9.47 0.71 19.63
CA LEU A 646 9.65 1.74 18.61
C LEU A 646 11.12 2.21 18.54
N PRO A 647 11.58 2.69 17.37
CA PRO A 647 12.96 3.15 17.19
C PRO A 647 13.18 4.53 17.84
N PRO A 648 14.44 4.97 18.08
CA PRO A 648 14.75 6.08 18.97
C PRO A 648 14.32 7.46 18.43
N GLU A 649 13.99 7.58 17.15
CA GLU A 649 13.45 8.78 16.50
C GLU A 649 11.98 9.02 16.87
N GLU A 650 11.24 7.98 17.29
CA GLU A 650 9.81 8.09 17.57
C GLU A 650 9.56 8.66 18.96
N PHE A 651 8.76 9.73 19.07
CA PHE A 651 8.55 10.45 20.32
C PHE A 651 7.08 10.60 20.73
N LEU A 652 6.84 10.56 22.03
CA LEU A 652 5.51 10.70 22.62
C LEU A 652 5.05 12.16 22.55
N ILE A 653 4.04 12.43 21.74
CA ILE A 653 3.38 13.73 21.63
C ILE A 653 2.40 13.89 22.79
N ASN A 654 1.48 12.94 22.96
CA ASN A 654 0.46 13.01 24.01
C ASN A 654 -0.07 11.66 24.48
N ASP A 655 -0.68 11.61 25.66
CA ASP A 655 -1.11 10.38 26.33
C ASP A 655 -2.42 10.53 27.11
N PHE A 656 -3.48 9.86 26.66
CA PHE A 656 -4.84 10.00 27.19
C PHE A 656 -5.34 8.73 27.89
N THR A 657 -5.79 8.87 29.14
CA THR A 657 -6.45 7.79 29.87
C THR A 657 -7.87 7.58 29.34
N CYS A 658 -8.22 6.33 29.00
CA CYS A 658 -9.50 5.91 28.41
C CYS A 658 -9.78 4.43 28.72
N HIS A 659 -10.93 3.92 28.28
CA HIS A 659 -11.29 2.51 28.39
C HIS A 659 -11.52 1.91 26.99
N LEU A 660 -10.89 0.77 26.71
CA LEU A 660 -11.16 -0.02 25.51
C LEU A 660 -12.39 -0.91 25.73
N LYS A 661 -13.45 -0.71 24.93
CA LYS A 661 -14.70 -1.48 24.99
C LYS A 661 -14.45 -2.90 24.46
N ARG A 662 -14.51 -3.87 25.37
CA ARG A 662 -14.47 -5.33 25.14
C ARG A 662 -15.57 -5.97 26.00
N LYS A 663 -15.66 -7.31 26.05
CA LYS A 663 -16.62 -8.05 26.91
C LYS A 663 -16.62 -7.58 28.38
N MET A 664 -15.46 -7.14 28.88
CA MET A 664 -15.38 -6.19 29.99
C MET A 664 -14.56 -4.97 29.52
N PRO A 665 -14.91 -3.72 29.89
CA PRO A 665 -14.11 -2.55 29.56
C PRO A 665 -12.71 -2.62 30.19
N VAL A 666 -11.67 -2.44 29.38
CA VAL A 666 -10.27 -2.47 29.86
C VAL A 666 -9.79 -1.03 30.01
N GLN A 667 -9.62 -0.57 31.26
CA GLN A 667 -9.01 0.73 31.54
C GLN A 667 -7.54 0.73 31.10
N GLY A 668 -7.12 1.77 30.39
CA GLY A 668 -5.77 1.90 29.89
C GLY A 668 -5.43 3.32 29.45
N ARG A 669 -4.35 3.44 28.68
CA ARG A 669 -3.87 4.73 28.16
C ARG A 669 -3.56 4.60 26.67
N LEU A 670 -4.00 5.61 25.93
CA LEU A 670 -3.82 5.80 24.49
C LEU A 670 -2.66 6.78 24.29
N PHE A 671 -1.60 6.33 23.64
CA PHE A 671 -0.36 7.06 23.39
C PHE A 671 -0.31 7.48 21.93
N LEU A 672 0.00 8.74 21.68
CA LEU A 672 0.03 9.34 20.35
C LEU A 672 1.44 9.82 20.03
N SER A 673 1.97 9.44 18.87
CA SER A 673 3.24 9.92 18.32
C SER A 673 3.05 10.36 16.87
N ALA A 674 4.16 10.76 16.22
CA ALA A 674 4.12 11.26 14.85
C ALA A 674 3.63 10.19 13.86
N ARG A 675 4.04 8.92 14.05
CA ARG A 675 3.69 7.81 13.14
C ARG A 675 2.57 6.90 13.66
N ILE A 676 2.33 6.83 14.98
CA ILE A 676 1.38 5.85 15.56
C ILE A 676 0.34 6.41 16.53
N ILE A 677 -0.72 5.62 16.66
CA ILE A 677 -1.64 5.60 17.80
C ILE A 677 -1.56 4.21 18.47
N GLY A 678 -1.08 4.17 19.71
CA GLY A 678 -0.89 2.95 20.51
C GLY A 678 -1.79 2.90 21.74
N PHE A 679 -2.26 1.72 22.11
CA PHE A 679 -2.99 1.50 23.37
C PHE A 679 -2.22 0.52 24.26
N HIS A 680 -2.11 0.86 25.55
CA HIS A 680 -1.60 -0.05 26.57
C HIS A 680 -2.48 -0.02 27.84
N ALA A 681 -2.77 -1.21 28.35
CA ALA A 681 -3.38 -1.45 29.64
C ALA A 681 -2.69 -2.61 30.35
N ASP A 682 -2.52 -2.51 31.67
CA ASP A 682 -2.13 -3.61 32.54
C ASP A 682 -3.18 -3.70 33.66
N LEU A 683 -3.94 -4.79 33.67
CA LEU A 683 -5.04 -5.01 34.62
C LEU A 683 -4.91 -6.42 35.20
N PHE A 684 -4.64 -6.50 36.51
CA PHE A 684 -4.32 -7.75 37.21
C PHE A 684 -3.17 -8.57 36.57
N GLY A 685 -2.20 -7.89 35.94
CA GLY A 685 -1.09 -8.52 35.22
C GLY A 685 -1.41 -8.93 33.78
N HIS A 686 -2.68 -8.86 33.35
CA HIS A 686 -3.06 -9.07 31.95
C HIS A 686 -2.79 -7.81 31.13
N LYS A 687 -1.66 -7.83 30.42
CA LYS A 687 -1.22 -6.74 29.55
C LYS A 687 -1.91 -6.79 28.19
N THR A 688 -2.69 -5.76 27.87
CA THR A 688 -3.20 -5.51 26.52
C THR A 688 -2.34 -4.42 25.88
N LYS A 689 -1.64 -4.75 24.78
CA LYS A 689 -0.84 -3.80 24.00
C LYS A 689 -1.10 -3.98 22.50
N PHE A 690 -1.29 -2.89 21.77
CA PHE A 690 -1.29 -2.83 20.30
C PHE A 690 -1.06 -1.39 19.82
N PHE A 691 -0.71 -1.20 18.54
CA PHE A 691 -0.68 0.09 17.88
C PHE A 691 -1.02 -0.05 16.39
N PHE A 692 -1.34 1.08 15.75
CA PHE A 692 -1.55 1.21 14.31
C PHE A 692 -0.72 2.40 13.79
N LEU A 693 -0.33 2.38 12.52
CA LEU A 693 0.07 3.60 11.82
C LEU A 693 -1.14 4.53 11.73
N TRP A 694 -0.91 5.84 11.62
CA TRP A 694 -2.00 6.75 11.22
C TRP A 694 -2.51 6.46 9.80
N GLU A 695 -1.63 5.94 8.93
CA GLU A 695 -1.97 5.49 7.57
C GLU A 695 -2.88 4.25 7.53
N ASP A 696 -2.84 3.38 8.55
CA ASP A 696 -3.69 2.16 8.64
C ASP A 696 -5.17 2.47 8.91
N ILE A 697 -5.53 3.74 9.13
CA ILE A 697 -6.82 4.15 9.72
C ILE A 697 -7.74 4.75 8.66
N GLU A 698 -8.68 3.92 8.21
CA GLU A 698 -9.71 4.28 7.22
C GLU A 698 -10.65 5.41 7.67
N ASP A 699 -11.02 5.45 8.95
CA ASP A 699 -12.02 6.38 9.51
C ASP A 699 -11.88 6.48 11.05
N ILE A 700 -12.24 7.64 11.63
CA ILE A 700 -12.27 7.88 13.08
C ILE A 700 -13.63 8.48 13.45
N GLN A 701 -14.49 7.67 14.07
CA GLN A 701 -15.88 8.05 14.38
C GLN A 701 -16.12 8.31 15.87
N VAL A 702 -16.83 9.39 16.19
CA VAL A 702 -17.40 9.64 17.51
C VAL A 702 -18.78 8.98 17.60
N VAL A 703 -18.92 7.99 18.48
CA VAL A 703 -20.11 7.14 18.62
C VAL A 703 -20.81 7.40 19.96
N PRO A 704 -22.14 7.62 20.00
CA PRO A 704 -22.87 7.81 21.25
C PRO A 704 -22.83 6.57 22.18
N PRO A 705 -22.94 6.74 23.51
CA PRO A 705 -22.69 5.65 24.48
C PRO A 705 -23.54 4.38 24.30
N THR A 706 -24.76 4.53 23.77
CA THR A 706 -25.80 3.50 23.67
C THR A 706 -25.64 2.54 22.49
N PHE A 707 -24.78 2.81 21.50
CA PHE A 707 -24.71 1.97 20.30
C PHE A 707 -23.86 0.70 20.47
N ILE A 708 -24.40 -0.39 19.92
CA ILE A 708 -23.67 -1.61 19.56
C ILE A 708 -23.46 -1.54 18.05
N ILE A 709 -22.20 -1.57 17.59
CA ILE A 709 -21.85 -1.48 16.17
C ILE A 709 -21.06 -2.72 15.79
N ASN A 710 -21.63 -3.51 14.87
CA ASN A 710 -20.90 -4.58 14.19
C ASN A 710 -20.02 -3.95 13.10
N GLY A 711 -18.71 -4.19 13.14
CA GLY A 711 -17.74 -3.72 12.14
C GLY A 711 -16.56 -2.93 12.70
N LEU A 712 -16.75 -2.17 13.79
CA LEU A 712 -15.64 -1.46 14.44
C LEU A 712 -14.70 -2.42 15.16
N LYS A 713 -13.45 -2.55 14.67
CA LYS A 713 -12.41 -3.40 15.29
C LYS A 713 -12.03 -2.93 16.72
N PHE A 714 -12.07 -1.62 16.98
CA PHE A 714 -11.70 -1.00 18.26
C PHE A 714 -12.65 0.16 18.60
N HIS A 715 -12.97 0.33 19.87
CA HIS A 715 -13.82 1.42 20.37
C HIS A 715 -13.32 1.88 21.74
N PHE A 716 -13.05 3.18 21.88
CA PHE A 716 -12.53 3.78 23.11
C PHE A 716 -13.57 4.72 23.74
N GLN A 717 -13.81 4.56 25.03
CA GLN A 717 -14.82 5.31 25.80
C GLN A 717 -14.22 5.92 27.07
N SER A 718 -14.98 6.80 27.73
CA SER A 718 -14.63 7.38 29.04
C SER A 718 -13.24 8.05 29.06
N PHE A 719 -12.97 8.92 28.09
CA PHE A 719 -11.76 9.76 28.06
C PHE A 719 -11.83 10.86 29.12
N VAL A 720 -10.79 10.98 29.96
CA VAL A 720 -10.68 12.01 31.02
C VAL A 720 -10.71 13.45 30.47
N SER A 721 -10.41 13.64 29.18
CA SER A 721 -10.51 14.95 28.51
C SER A 721 -10.88 14.77 27.03
N PHE A 722 -12.08 14.23 26.77
CA PHE A 722 -12.54 13.87 25.43
C PHE A 722 -12.33 14.98 24.38
N ASN A 723 -12.74 16.22 24.66
CA ASN A 723 -12.62 17.35 23.72
C ASN A 723 -11.16 17.78 23.42
N VAL A 724 -10.18 17.29 24.18
CA VAL A 724 -8.74 17.46 23.92
C VAL A 724 -8.20 16.23 23.18
N ALA A 725 -8.56 15.03 23.63
CA ALA A 725 -8.19 13.77 22.99
C ALA A 725 -8.65 13.73 21.53
N HIS A 726 -9.93 14.00 21.27
CA HIS A 726 -10.50 14.05 19.93
C HIS A 726 -9.76 15.05 19.03
N ARG A 727 -9.50 16.28 19.50
CA ARG A 727 -8.76 17.29 18.73
C ARG A 727 -7.32 16.86 18.41
N THR A 728 -6.56 16.32 19.37
CA THR A 728 -5.19 15.85 19.11
C THR A 728 -5.16 14.63 18.19
N ILE A 729 -6.09 13.68 18.34
CA ILE A 729 -6.20 12.49 17.48
C ILE A 729 -6.55 12.88 16.05
N MET A 730 -7.57 13.73 15.87
CA MET A 730 -8.01 14.15 14.53
C MET A 730 -6.96 15.04 13.85
N ALA A 731 -6.23 15.88 14.58
CA ALA A 731 -5.12 16.65 14.01
C ALA A 731 -3.98 15.75 13.51
N LEU A 732 -3.53 14.78 14.31
CA LEU A 732 -2.47 13.84 13.91
C LEU A 732 -2.89 12.96 12.71
N TRP A 733 -4.12 12.45 12.73
CA TRP A 733 -4.66 11.68 11.60
C TRP A 733 -4.78 12.54 10.34
N LYS A 734 -5.32 13.77 10.43
CA LYS A 734 -5.36 14.72 9.29
C LYS A 734 -3.96 15.06 8.77
N ALA A 735 -3.00 15.30 9.66
CA ALA A 735 -1.63 15.67 9.30
C ALA A 735 -0.92 14.56 8.52
N ARG A 736 -1.24 13.29 8.78
CA ARG A 736 -0.50 12.15 8.23
C ARG A 736 -1.26 11.30 7.19
N ALA A 737 -2.52 10.95 7.44
CA ALA A 737 -3.28 10.03 6.60
C ALA A 737 -3.91 10.67 5.35
N LEU A 738 -4.01 12.00 5.30
CA LEU A 738 -4.59 12.72 4.15
C LEU A 738 -3.53 13.11 3.12
N SER A 739 -3.86 12.98 1.83
CA SER A 739 -3.02 13.45 0.74
C SER A 739 -2.92 14.99 0.69
N PRO A 740 -1.94 15.58 -0.02
CA PRO A 740 -1.87 17.02 -0.21
C PRO A 740 -3.15 17.62 -0.82
N GLU A 741 -3.78 16.94 -1.79
CA GLU A 741 -5.04 17.40 -2.40
C GLU A 741 -6.21 17.35 -1.41
N GLN A 742 -6.30 16.30 -0.60
CA GLN A 742 -7.31 16.18 0.46
C GLN A 742 -7.11 17.23 1.56
N LYS A 743 -5.85 17.53 1.91
CA LYS A 743 -5.49 18.62 2.83
C LYS A 743 -5.88 19.98 2.27
N VAL A 744 -5.64 20.25 0.99
CA VAL A 744 -6.10 21.48 0.33
C VAL A 744 -7.62 21.57 0.37
N GLN A 745 -8.36 20.54 -0.05
CA GLN A 745 -9.83 20.55 0.02
C GLN A 745 -10.37 20.76 1.44
N ILE A 746 -9.75 20.16 2.46
CA ILE A 746 -10.20 20.29 3.85
C ILE A 746 -9.77 21.64 4.47
N VAL A 747 -8.67 22.25 4.02
CA VAL A 747 -8.28 23.62 4.39
C VAL A 747 -9.15 24.65 3.67
N GLU A 748 -9.56 24.40 2.43
CA GLU A 748 -10.59 25.19 1.72
C GLU A 748 -11.91 25.11 2.51
N GLU A 749 -12.46 23.91 2.78
CA GLU A 749 -13.68 23.76 3.58
C GLU A 749 -13.56 24.33 5.02
N GLU A 750 -12.41 24.22 5.69
CA GLU A 750 -12.20 24.84 7.02
C GLU A 750 -11.99 26.36 6.95
N SER A 751 -11.51 26.90 5.84
CA SER A 751 -11.39 28.35 5.65
C SER A 751 -12.74 28.97 5.28
N GLU A 752 -13.55 28.29 4.46
CA GLU A 752 -14.96 28.64 4.24
C GLU A 752 -15.74 28.60 5.56
N ALA A 753 -15.57 27.54 6.37
CA ALA A 753 -16.21 27.44 7.67
C ALA A 753 -15.77 28.53 8.66
N LYS A 754 -14.48 28.91 8.68
CA LYS A 754 -13.98 30.00 9.54
C LYS A 754 -14.44 31.37 9.05
N ASN A 755 -14.50 31.60 7.74
CA ASN A 755 -15.06 32.81 7.16
C ASN A 755 -16.56 32.94 7.49
N LEU A 756 -17.30 31.82 7.49
CA LEU A 756 -18.68 31.77 7.99
C LEU A 756 -18.75 32.12 9.47
N GLN A 757 -17.95 31.50 10.34
CA GLN A 757 -17.98 31.80 11.79
C GLN A 757 -17.64 33.26 12.11
N SER A 758 -16.68 33.88 11.40
CA SER A 758 -16.43 35.32 11.54
C SER A 758 -17.56 36.20 11.00
N ALA A 759 -18.30 35.73 9.99
CA ALA A 759 -19.48 36.44 9.48
C ALA A 759 -20.70 36.26 10.41
N GLU A 760 -20.83 35.13 11.09
CA GLU A 760 -21.85 34.84 12.09
C GLU A 760 -21.69 35.74 13.34
N GLU A 761 -20.47 35.86 13.89
CA GLU A 761 -20.18 36.79 15.00
C GLU A 761 -20.46 38.27 14.61
N GLU A 762 -20.26 38.66 13.34
CA GLU A 762 -20.57 40.01 12.83
C GLU A 762 -22.06 40.22 12.44
N TYR A 763 -22.88 39.16 12.49
CA TYR A 763 -24.33 39.18 12.26
C TYR A 763 -25.15 39.07 13.55
N GLU A 764 -24.72 38.27 14.54
CA GLU A 764 -25.36 38.22 15.86
C GLU A 764 -25.39 39.60 16.52
N THR A 765 -24.31 40.37 16.40
CA THR A 765 -24.21 41.75 16.88
C THR A 765 -25.14 42.75 16.18
N LYS A 766 -25.81 42.38 15.09
CA LYS A 766 -26.79 43.21 14.36
C LYS A 766 -28.25 42.74 14.53
N THR A 767 -28.50 41.58 15.13
CA THR A 767 -29.85 40.93 15.11
C THR A 767 -30.55 40.96 16.49
N LEU A 768 -29.98 41.65 17.47
CA LEU A 768 -30.50 41.81 18.84
C LEU A 768 -31.69 42.81 18.94
N GLN A 769 -32.73 42.63 18.12
CA GLN A 769 -33.97 43.45 18.24
C GLN A 769 -35.26 42.88 17.59
N THR A 770 -35.59 41.61 17.85
CA THR A 770 -36.98 41.08 17.71
C THR A 770 -37.32 40.21 18.94
N GLU A 771 -38.56 40.26 19.41
CA GLU A 771 -38.98 39.68 20.69
C GLU A 771 -39.23 38.16 20.66
N GLU A 772 -39.27 37.54 21.84
CA GLU A 772 -39.38 36.09 22.05
C GLU A 772 -40.75 35.53 21.59
N ILE A 773 -40.74 34.56 20.68
CA ILE A 773 -41.88 33.67 20.43
C ILE A 773 -41.42 32.22 20.63
N GLY A 774 -41.80 31.63 21.77
CA GLY A 774 -41.41 30.27 22.15
C GLY A 774 -42.02 29.21 21.23
N SER A 775 -41.16 28.42 20.58
CA SER A 775 -41.56 27.35 19.66
C SER A 775 -41.72 26.00 20.38
N PHE A 776 -42.79 25.26 20.08
CA PHE A 776 -43.24 24.15 20.93
C PHE A 776 -42.53 22.80 20.64
N LEU A 777 -41.96 22.61 19.44
CA LEU A 777 -41.40 21.33 18.99
C LEU A 777 -39.87 21.19 19.16
N GLY A 778 -39.27 21.94 20.10
CA GLY A 778 -37.81 21.94 20.32
C GLY A 778 -37.01 22.77 19.29
N LEU A 779 -37.71 23.55 18.46
CA LEU A 779 -37.18 24.43 17.40
C LEU A 779 -36.35 25.63 17.92
N GLY A 780 -35.87 25.62 19.17
CA GLY A 780 -35.01 26.68 19.73
C GLY A 780 -33.58 26.66 19.19
N ASP A 781 -33.05 25.47 18.89
CA ASP A 781 -31.66 25.27 18.40
C ASP A 781 -31.58 24.85 16.91
N ILE A 782 -32.72 24.73 16.21
CA ILE A 782 -32.77 24.24 14.83
C ILE A 782 -32.72 25.41 13.84
N SER A 783 -31.54 25.64 13.25
CA SER A 783 -31.39 26.57 12.13
C SER A 783 -32.27 26.14 10.95
N MET A 784 -33.20 27.01 10.55
CA MET A 784 -34.10 26.80 9.41
C MET A 784 -33.85 27.84 8.31
N SER A 785 -33.84 27.36 7.08
CA SER A 785 -33.58 28.13 5.86
C SER A 785 -34.87 28.36 5.08
N LEU A 786 -35.05 29.54 4.47
CA LEU A 786 -36.16 29.80 3.55
C LEU A 786 -35.90 29.08 2.22
N VAL A 787 -36.73 28.10 1.88
CA VAL A 787 -36.54 27.24 0.68
C VAL A 787 -37.60 27.44 -0.40
N TYR A 788 -38.72 28.08 -0.06
CA TYR A 788 -39.73 28.49 -1.03
C TYR A 788 -40.35 29.81 -0.57
N SER A 789 -40.55 30.74 -1.51
CA SER A 789 -41.31 31.97 -1.31
C SER A 789 -42.04 32.31 -2.59
N SER A 790 -43.35 32.54 -2.52
CA SER A 790 -44.17 32.89 -3.68
C SER A 790 -45.42 33.64 -3.27
N VAL A 791 -45.81 34.64 -4.06
CA VAL A 791 -47.13 35.29 -3.97
C VAL A 791 -48.04 34.60 -4.97
N LEU A 792 -49.08 33.93 -4.47
CA LEU A 792 -50.03 33.17 -5.26
C LEU A 792 -51.27 34.01 -5.57
N SER A 793 -51.83 33.84 -6.77
CA SER A 793 -53.03 34.54 -7.24
C SER A 793 -54.35 33.94 -6.69
N VAL A 794 -54.31 33.44 -5.46
CA VAL A 794 -55.41 32.76 -4.75
C VAL A 794 -55.61 33.40 -3.36
N PRO A 795 -56.85 33.50 -2.84
CA PRO A 795 -57.09 33.89 -1.45
C PRO A 795 -56.41 32.93 -0.47
N MET A 796 -55.95 33.43 0.68
CA MET A 796 -55.40 32.57 1.74
C MET A 796 -56.35 31.43 2.13
N SER A 797 -57.66 31.69 2.20
CA SER A 797 -58.67 30.68 2.54
C SER A 797 -58.65 29.46 1.60
N PHE A 798 -58.46 29.68 0.30
CA PHE A 798 -58.34 28.60 -0.69
C PHE A 798 -56.96 27.93 -0.62
N CYS A 799 -55.88 28.69 -0.42
CA CYS A 799 -54.55 28.11 -0.22
C CYS A 799 -54.51 27.19 1.00
N MET A 800 -55.22 27.56 2.08
CA MET A 800 -55.31 26.77 3.32
C MET A 800 -56.14 25.50 3.18
N GLU A 801 -56.91 25.29 2.10
CA GLU A 801 -57.61 24.03 1.86
C GLU A 801 -56.65 22.83 1.73
N ILE A 802 -55.38 23.05 1.34
CA ILE A 802 -54.34 22.01 1.28
C ILE A 802 -53.88 21.50 2.66
N PHE A 803 -54.38 22.09 3.75
CA PHE A 803 -54.13 21.67 5.12
C PHE A 803 -55.41 21.33 5.89
N ASN A 804 -56.59 21.31 5.25
CA ASN A 804 -57.90 21.16 5.91
C ASN A 804 -58.53 19.76 5.79
N GLY A 805 -57.84 18.79 5.17
CA GLY A 805 -58.39 17.46 4.86
C GLY A 805 -59.34 17.48 3.65
N SER A 806 -59.08 18.37 2.69
CA SER A 806 -59.94 18.59 1.53
C SER A 806 -59.64 17.64 0.36
N GLU A 807 -60.55 17.58 -0.61
CA GLU A 807 -60.28 16.94 -1.91
C GLU A 807 -59.15 17.67 -2.68
N LEU A 808 -58.94 18.98 -2.46
CA LEU A 808 -57.80 19.70 -3.00
C LEU A 808 -56.49 19.21 -2.38
N GLU A 809 -56.43 19.01 -1.06
CA GLU A 809 -55.28 18.43 -0.36
C GLU A 809 -54.91 17.06 -0.92
N ARG A 810 -55.89 16.16 -1.08
CA ARG A 810 -55.68 14.84 -1.69
C ARG A 810 -55.09 14.95 -3.10
N LYS A 811 -55.69 15.77 -3.97
CA LYS A 811 -55.20 16.01 -5.34
C LYS A 811 -53.79 16.60 -5.37
N VAL A 812 -53.51 17.60 -4.54
CA VAL A 812 -52.20 18.26 -4.42
C VAL A 812 -51.14 17.25 -3.98
N SER A 813 -51.42 16.44 -2.96
CA SER A 813 -50.51 15.40 -2.48
C SER A 813 -50.26 14.31 -3.53
N GLU A 814 -51.29 13.81 -4.22
CA GLU A 814 -51.11 12.85 -5.32
C GLU A 814 -50.31 13.44 -6.49
N ARG A 815 -50.54 14.72 -6.82
CA ARG A 815 -49.77 15.44 -7.86
C ARG A 815 -48.32 15.66 -7.45
N ALA A 816 -48.08 15.89 -6.16
CA ALA A 816 -46.77 15.95 -5.51
C ALA A 816 -46.13 14.56 -5.28
N GLY A 817 -46.75 13.48 -5.77
CA GLY A 817 -46.21 12.11 -5.72
C GLY A 817 -46.26 11.42 -4.36
N CYS A 818 -47.11 11.90 -3.46
CA CYS A 818 -47.46 11.24 -2.21
C CYS A 818 -48.57 10.21 -2.48
N LEU A 819 -48.19 8.95 -2.67
CA LEU A 819 -49.13 7.83 -2.86
C LEU A 819 -49.72 7.39 -1.52
N ASN A 820 -50.94 6.86 -1.55
CA ASN A 820 -51.68 6.40 -0.36
C ASN A 820 -51.78 7.48 0.74
N TYR A 821 -52.02 8.73 0.35
CA TYR A 821 -52.11 9.85 1.27
C TYR A 821 -53.29 9.70 2.24
N SER A 822 -53.04 9.89 3.53
CA SER A 822 -54.03 9.81 4.60
C SER A 822 -53.65 10.73 5.76
N HIS A 823 -54.64 11.20 6.50
CA HIS A 823 -54.46 12.10 7.64
C HIS A 823 -55.50 11.81 8.75
N SER A 824 -55.18 12.20 9.99
CA SER A 824 -56.16 12.29 11.07
C SER A 824 -57.03 13.54 10.92
N PRO A 825 -58.16 13.67 11.66
CA PRO A 825 -58.73 14.99 11.92
C PRO A 825 -57.72 15.91 12.64
N TRP A 826 -58.01 17.21 12.65
CA TRP A 826 -57.34 18.18 13.51
C TRP A 826 -57.90 18.09 14.94
N GLU A 827 -57.01 17.85 15.90
CA GLU A 827 -57.31 17.82 17.33
C GLU A 827 -56.74 19.08 18.01
N LEU A 828 -57.37 19.57 19.08
CA LEU A 828 -56.90 20.75 19.81
C LEU A 828 -55.89 20.30 20.87
N ASP A 829 -54.64 20.78 20.78
CA ASP A 829 -53.61 20.54 21.81
C ASP A 829 -53.66 21.64 22.88
N LYS A 830 -53.53 22.91 22.45
CA LYS A 830 -53.40 24.09 23.30
C LYS A 830 -54.16 25.29 22.70
N ALA A 831 -54.18 26.43 23.40
CA ALA A 831 -54.94 27.62 23.01
C ALA A 831 -54.68 28.03 21.54
N ASP A 832 -55.73 27.95 20.71
CA ASP A 832 -55.72 28.17 19.25
C ASP A 832 -54.67 27.36 18.45
N ILE A 833 -54.13 26.29 19.04
CA ILE A 833 -53.14 25.37 18.45
C ILE A 833 -53.78 24.01 18.20
N TYR A 834 -53.83 23.60 16.93
CA TYR A 834 -54.34 22.30 16.51
C TYR A 834 -53.21 21.41 15.99
N GLN A 835 -53.31 20.10 16.21
CA GLN A 835 -52.36 19.09 15.75
C GLN A 835 -53.09 18.00 14.92
N ARG A 836 -52.41 17.40 13.94
CA ARG A 836 -52.85 16.21 13.22
C ARG A 836 -51.67 15.31 12.83
N GLN A 837 -51.96 14.05 12.51
CA GLN A 837 -51.00 13.08 11.97
C GLN A 837 -51.27 12.84 10.49
N ILE A 838 -50.21 12.60 9.71
CA ILE A 838 -50.23 12.34 8.26
C ILE A 838 -49.39 11.10 7.95
N TYR A 839 -49.87 10.27 7.02
CA TYR A 839 -49.11 9.15 6.45
C TYR A 839 -49.23 9.12 4.92
N TYR A 840 -48.11 8.87 4.24
CA TYR A 840 -48.07 8.58 2.81
C TYR A 840 -46.79 7.83 2.40
N LYS A 841 -46.72 7.42 1.13
CA LYS A 841 -45.58 6.73 0.53
C LYS A 841 -45.11 7.44 -0.74
N PHE A 842 -43.80 7.66 -0.88
CA PHE A 842 -43.28 8.33 -2.08
C PHE A 842 -43.41 7.46 -3.34
N ASP A 843 -43.86 8.07 -4.43
CA ASP A 843 -43.74 7.51 -5.78
C ASP A 843 -42.28 7.17 -6.11
N LYS A 844 -42.07 6.09 -6.88
CA LYS A 844 -40.75 5.68 -7.40
C LYS A 844 -40.05 6.80 -8.20
N ARG A 845 -40.83 7.71 -8.80
CA ARG A 845 -40.37 8.91 -9.52
C ARG A 845 -39.69 9.94 -8.60
N ILE A 846 -40.05 9.98 -7.31
CA ILE A 846 -39.51 10.92 -6.32
C ILE A 846 -38.50 10.23 -5.41
N SER A 847 -38.85 9.05 -4.86
CA SER A 847 -37.94 8.25 -4.05
C SER A 847 -37.68 6.90 -4.72
N ARG A 848 -36.43 6.67 -5.14
CA ARG A 848 -35.99 5.37 -5.70
C ARG A 848 -36.26 4.20 -4.74
N TYR A 849 -36.31 4.47 -3.44
CA TYR A 849 -36.56 3.50 -2.36
C TYR A 849 -38.06 3.30 -2.05
N ARG A 850 -38.95 4.13 -2.60
CA ARG A 850 -40.39 4.20 -2.21
C ARG A 850 -40.56 4.35 -0.69
N GLY A 851 -39.80 5.25 -0.09
CA GLY A 851 -39.85 5.53 1.34
C GLY A 851 -41.26 5.88 1.82
N GLU A 852 -41.57 5.50 3.05
CA GLU A 852 -42.82 5.84 3.74
C GLU A 852 -42.58 7.02 4.68
N VAL A 853 -43.61 7.83 4.89
CA VAL A 853 -43.54 9.04 5.71
C VAL A 853 -44.62 8.98 6.77
N THR A 854 -44.23 9.20 8.03
CA THR A 854 -45.15 9.63 9.09
C THR A 854 -44.81 11.06 9.44
N SER A 855 -45.81 11.92 9.60
CA SER A 855 -45.58 13.31 9.97
C SER A 855 -46.63 13.84 10.94
N THR A 856 -46.17 14.59 11.93
CA THR A 856 -47.00 15.43 12.79
C THR A 856 -47.06 16.82 12.17
N GLN A 857 -48.27 17.32 11.89
CA GLN A 857 -48.51 18.72 11.56
C GLN A 857 -49.19 19.43 12.73
N GLN A 858 -48.79 20.67 12.97
CA GLN A 858 -49.39 21.60 13.92
C GLN A 858 -49.73 22.90 13.20
N ARG A 859 -50.86 23.54 13.53
CA ARG A 859 -51.23 24.86 13.00
C ARG A 859 -51.66 25.83 14.09
N SER A 860 -51.37 27.11 13.88
CA SER A 860 -51.81 28.23 14.71
C SER A 860 -52.02 29.48 13.84
N PRO A 861 -52.85 30.45 14.28
CA PRO A 861 -52.85 31.77 13.66
C PRO A 861 -51.50 32.48 13.90
N LEU A 862 -51.12 33.38 12.99
CA LEU A 862 -50.04 34.35 13.23
C LEU A 862 -50.43 35.38 14.28
N SER A 863 -49.44 35.99 14.92
CA SER A 863 -49.62 36.93 16.05
C SER A 863 -50.37 38.21 15.69
N ASP A 864 -50.32 38.62 14.42
CA ASP A 864 -51.06 39.77 13.87
C ASP A 864 -52.48 39.40 13.37
N ARG A 865 -52.82 38.11 13.35
CA ARG A 865 -54.05 37.49 12.82
C ARG A 865 -54.29 37.63 11.30
N ASN A 866 -53.31 38.06 10.50
CA ASN A 866 -53.44 38.16 9.03
C ASN A 866 -52.92 36.93 8.28
N GLY A 867 -52.58 35.85 8.99
CA GLY A 867 -52.12 34.61 8.39
C GLY A 867 -52.12 33.39 9.30
N TRP A 868 -51.65 32.28 8.74
CA TRP A 868 -51.50 30.98 9.40
C TRP A 868 -50.05 30.52 9.40
N LEU A 869 -49.65 29.92 10.52
CA LEU A 869 -48.42 29.18 10.68
C LEU A 869 -48.76 27.68 10.71
N ILE A 870 -48.03 26.87 9.94
CA ILE A 870 -48.11 25.41 9.96
C ILE A 870 -46.70 24.86 10.17
N GLU A 871 -46.48 24.13 11.24
CA GLU A 871 -45.20 23.45 11.53
C GLU A 871 -45.38 21.94 11.29
N GLU A 872 -44.45 21.33 10.55
CA GLU A 872 -44.51 19.93 10.11
C GLU A 872 -43.19 19.23 10.46
N VAL A 873 -43.26 18.18 11.28
CA VAL A 873 -42.13 17.29 11.56
C VAL A 873 -42.36 15.98 10.83
N MET A 874 -41.42 15.59 9.97
CA MET A 874 -41.50 14.37 9.15
C MET A 874 -40.40 13.37 9.55
N THR A 875 -40.79 12.10 9.71
CA THR A 875 -39.85 10.97 9.89
C THR A 875 -39.92 10.06 8.67
N LEU A 876 -38.74 9.64 8.16
CA LEU A 876 -38.62 8.84 6.93
C LEU A 876 -38.35 7.36 7.22
N HIS A 877 -39.29 6.51 6.81
CA HIS A 877 -39.22 5.05 6.97
C HIS A 877 -38.82 4.37 5.66
N ALA A 878 -38.10 3.25 5.77
CA ALA A 878 -37.58 2.47 4.63
C ALA A 878 -36.69 3.24 3.62
N VAL A 879 -36.20 4.43 3.99
CA VAL A 879 -35.16 5.16 3.25
C VAL A 879 -33.79 4.85 3.89
N PRO A 880 -32.71 4.61 3.12
CA PRO A 880 -31.37 4.46 3.69
C PRO A 880 -30.97 5.69 4.50
N LEU A 881 -30.59 5.47 5.77
CA LEU A 881 -30.30 6.52 6.76
C LEU A 881 -31.50 7.42 7.12
N GLY A 882 -32.74 7.04 6.78
CA GLY A 882 -33.94 7.81 7.17
C GLY A 882 -34.16 7.86 8.69
N ASP A 883 -33.56 6.93 9.43
CA ASP A 883 -33.51 6.89 10.88
C ASP A 883 -32.41 7.79 11.50
N TYR A 884 -31.66 8.56 10.69
CA TYR A 884 -30.58 9.45 11.15
C TYR A 884 -31.04 10.91 11.33
N PHE A 885 -32.24 11.27 10.89
CA PHE A 885 -32.74 12.65 10.94
C PHE A 885 -34.27 12.72 10.90
N ASN A 886 -34.82 13.80 11.49
CA ASN A 886 -36.16 14.28 11.14
C ASN A 886 -36.04 15.48 10.19
N LEU A 887 -37.08 15.72 9.40
CA LEU A 887 -37.22 16.93 8.60
C LEU A 887 -38.23 17.86 9.27
N HIS A 888 -37.85 19.12 9.42
CA HIS A 888 -38.70 20.17 9.99
C HIS A 888 -39.06 21.15 8.87
N LEU A 889 -40.35 21.42 8.69
CA LEU A 889 -40.85 22.45 7.77
C LEU A 889 -41.75 23.42 8.53
N ARG A 890 -41.69 24.69 8.16
CA ARG A 890 -42.59 25.74 8.66
C ARG A 890 -43.16 26.48 7.46
N TYR A 891 -44.46 26.31 7.21
CA TYR A 891 -45.21 27.05 6.21
C TYR A 891 -45.82 28.29 6.89
N GLN A 892 -45.67 29.44 6.26
CA GLN A 892 -46.22 30.73 6.69
C GLN A 892 -47.06 31.25 5.53
N VAL A 893 -48.36 31.43 5.74
CA VAL A 893 -49.34 31.80 4.71
C VAL A 893 -50.09 33.04 5.17
N GLU A 894 -50.00 34.12 4.40
CA GLU A 894 -50.50 35.46 4.78
C GLU A 894 -51.33 36.07 3.63
N ASP A 895 -52.39 36.82 3.93
CA ASP A 895 -53.10 37.59 2.90
C ASP A 895 -52.26 38.83 2.48
N VAL A 896 -52.14 39.07 1.17
CA VAL A 896 -51.41 40.24 0.66
C VAL A 896 -52.26 41.51 0.79
N PRO A 897 -51.80 42.61 1.42
CA PRO A 897 -52.58 43.85 1.66
C PRO A 897 -53.00 44.68 0.42
N SER A 898 -53.08 44.07 -0.76
CA SER A 898 -53.32 44.73 -2.05
C SER A 898 -54.78 44.62 -2.52
N ARG A 899 -55.15 45.35 -3.58
CA ARG A 899 -56.51 45.28 -4.18
C ARG A 899 -56.81 43.99 -4.94
N SER A 900 -55.86 43.06 -5.04
CA SER A 900 -56.02 41.74 -5.66
C SER A 900 -55.99 40.65 -4.60
N THR A 901 -56.99 39.76 -4.60
CA THR A 901 -57.06 38.59 -3.71
C THR A 901 -55.92 37.62 -4.02
N GLY A 902 -54.89 37.62 -3.18
CA GLY A 902 -53.69 36.79 -3.30
C GLY A 902 -53.03 36.60 -1.95
N CYS A 903 -52.34 35.49 -1.75
CA CYS A 903 -51.63 35.18 -0.50
C CYS A 903 -50.12 35.03 -0.73
N ASN A 904 -49.32 35.52 0.22
CA ASN A 904 -47.91 35.22 0.33
C ASN A 904 -47.74 33.84 0.99
N VAL A 905 -46.89 32.99 0.41
CA VAL A 905 -46.53 31.68 0.96
C VAL A 905 -45.01 31.63 1.09
N GLN A 906 -44.54 31.44 2.32
CA GLN A 906 -43.14 31.17 2.65
C GLN A 906 -43.03 29.78 3.28
N VAL A 907 -41.99 29.03 2.92
CA VAL A 907 -41.69 27.73 3.52
C VAL A 907 -40.24 27.68 3.95
N PHE A 908 -40.04 27.55 5.26
CA PHE A 908 -38.76 27.32 5.89
C PHE A 908 -38.53 25.83 6.11
N PHE A 909 -37.26 25.40 6.08
CA PHE A 909 -36.86 24.01 6.18
C PHE A 909 -35.57 23.86 7.01
N GLY A 910 -35.58 22.89 7.92
CA GLY A 910 -34.44 22.46 8.74
C GLY A 910 -34.32 20.94 8.79
N ILE A 911 -33.13 20.45 9.18
CA ILE A 911 -32.86 19.01 9.36
C ILE A 911 -32.33 18.79 10.77
N GLU A 912 -33.09 18.04 11.57
CA GLU A 912 -32.70 17.63 12.91
C GLU A 912 -31.89 16.33 12.83
N TRP A 913 -30.58 16.41 13.04
CA TRP A 913 -29.68 15.26 12.93
C TRP A 913 -29.64 14.40 14.20
N LEU A 914 -30.58 13.46 14.27
CA LEU A 914 -30.66 12.43 15.33
C LEU A 914 -29.40 11.54 15.42
N LYS A 915 -28.66 11.38 14.31
CA LYS A 915 -27.41 10.59 14.22
C LYS A 915 -26.41 11.26 13.27
N ASN A 916 -25.12 11.19 13.61
CA ASN A 916 -24.04 11.69 12.77
C ASN A 916 -23.84 10.82 11.51
N SER A 917 -23.51 11.44 10.37
CA SER A 917 -23.20 10.75 9.11
C SER A 917 -22.26 11.56 8.23
N ARG A 918 -21.19 10.92 7.74
CA ARG A 918 -20.27 11.49 6.72
C ARG A 918 -20.94 11.87 5.39
N HIS A 919 -22.24 11.57 5.23
CA HIS A 919 -23.03 11.91 4.06
C HIS A 919 -24.02 13.06 4.30
N GLN A 920 -24.02 13.71 5.47
CA GLN A 920 -24.92 14.83 5.83
C GLN A 920 -25.04 15.90 4.72
N LYS A 921 -23.91 16.47 4.23
CA LYS A 921 -23.92 17.45 3.11
C LYS A 921 -24.63 16.91 1.85
N ARG A 922 -24.42 15.64 1.49
CA ARG A 922 -25.03 14.98 0.31
C ARG A 922 -26.51 14.69 0.51
N ILE A 923 -26.91 14.29 1.72
CA ILE A 923 -28.31 14.01 2.10
C ILE A 923 -29.10 15.32 2.12
N ALA A 924 -28.61 16.35 2.83
CA ALA A 924 -29.25 17.66 2.91
C ALA A 924 -29.51 18.26 1.52
N LYS A 925 -28.48 18.29 0.65
CA LYS A 925 -28.62 18.78 -0.73
C LYS A 925 -29.61 17.97 -1.58
N ASN A 926 -29.70 16.65 -1.36
CA ASN A 926 -30.65 15.79 -2.05
C ASN A 926 -32.10 16.04 -1.59
N ILE A 927 -32.32 16.18 -0.28
CA ILE A 927 -33.65 16.43 0.28
C ILE A 927 -34.13 17.83 -0.08
N LEU A 928 -33.27 18.85 0.03
CA LEU A 928 -33.56 20.23 -0.36
C LEU A 928 -34.03 20.33 -1.82
N SER A 929 -33.26 19.77 -2.76
CA SER A 929 -33.62 19.79 -4.18
C SER A 929 -34.95 19.09 -4.47
N ASN A 930 -35.22 17.95 -3.84
CA ASN A 930 -36.50 17.24 -3.99
C ASN A 930 -37.67 18.01 -3.32
N LEU A 931 -37.40 18.77 -2.26
CA LEU A 931 -38.41 19.56 -1.56
C LEU A 931 -38.79 20.81 -2.36
N GLU A 932 -37.82 21.57 -2.87
CA GLU A 932 -38.05 22.74 -3.73
C GLU A 932 -38.93 22.39 -4.95
N ASP A 933 -38.61 21.29 -5.64
CA ASP A 933 -39.41 20.79 -6.77
C ASP A 933 -40.81 20.35 -6.32
N ARG A 934 -40.95 19.69 -5.16
CA ARG A 934 -42.25 19.28 -4.62
C ARG A 934 -43.14 20.48 -4.28
N LEU A 935 -42.60 21.50 -3.60
CA LEU A 935 -43.32 22.72 -3.23
C LEU A 935 -43.75 23.51 -4.49
N ARG A 936 -42.87 23.60 -5.49
CA ARG A 936 -43.19 24.20 -6.80
C ARG A 936 -44.33 23.47 -7.52
N VAL A 937 -44.37 22.14 -7.45
CA VAL A 937 -45.48 21.33 -8.00
C VAL A 937 -46.78 21.50 -7.21
N MET A 938 -46.71 21.58 -5.87
CA MET A 938 -47.88 21.76 -5.00
C MET A 938 -48.57 23.10 -5.26
N PHE A 939 -47.90 24.23 -5.00
CA PHE A 939 -48.51 25.55 -5.12
C PHE A 939 -48.82 25.93 -6.58
N GLY A 940 -47.96 25.52 -7.52
CA GLY A 940 -48.21 25.64 -8.96
C GLY A 940 -49.32 24.71 -9.50
N PHE A 941 -49.94 23.88 -8.65
CA PHE A 941 -51.18 23.15 -8.93
C PHE A 941 -52.38 23.81 -8.21
N VAL A 942 -52.21 24.34 -6.99
CA VAL A 942 -53.24 25.13 -6.28
C VAL A 942 -53.72 26.32 -7.12
N GLU A 943 -52.80 27.10 -7.71
CA GLU A 943 -53.18 28.22 -8.59
C GLU A 943 -53.97 27.77 -9.82
N LYS A 944 -53.73 26.55 -10.31
CA LYS A 944 -54.42 26.00 -11.50
C LYS A 944 -55.82 25.50 -11.17
N GLU A 945 -55.99 24.77 -10.06
CA GLU A 945 -57.32 24.38 -9.60
C GLU A 945 -58.17 25.63 -9.26
N PHE A 946 -57.58 26.67 -8.68
CA PHE A 946 -58.28 27.95 -8.45
C PHE A 946 -58.67 28.66 -9.74
N ALA A 947 -57.81 28.65 -10.77
CA ALA A 947 -58.11 29.22 -12.07
C ALA A 947 -59.13 28.41 -12.89
N LEU A 948 -59.27 27.10 -12.61
CA LEU A 948 -60.26 26.21 -13.22
C LEU A 948 -61.61 26.21 -12.49
N GLY A 949 -61.66 26.67 -11.23
CA GLY A 949 -62.87 26.85 -10.42
C GLY A 949 -63.47 28.25 -10.45
N LYS A 950 -63.12 29.08 -11.44
CA LYS A 950 -63.54 30.48 -11.62
C LYS A 950 -64.45 30.68 -12.82
#